data_AF-A0AAQ0SMC1-F1
#
_entry.id   AF-A0AAQ0SMC1-F1
#
_cell.length_a   1.000
_cell.length_b   1.000
_cell.length_c   1.000
_cell.angle_alpha   90.00
_cell.angle_beta   90.00
_cell.angle_gamma   90.00
#
_symmetry.space_group_name_H-M   'P 1'
#
loop_
_entity.id
_entity.type
_entity.pdbx_description
1 polymer ?
#
loop_
_entity_poly.entity_id
_entity_poly.type
_entity_poly.pdbx_seq_one_letter_code
_entity_poly.pdbx_strand_id
1 'polypeptide(L)'
;MTTAEIQIHGYRKGHQLLASSFVLPKEDQTVVDRLSDVAGPLRPKEQFKPYLSAYPLPSGTYYVIARTWQDLTVPRAGCVRTKSVLIDAQTWFLRPPLTAILRLLDSSELPNETEAVRTELKEQLEERLPPATNFSGSELLEALFLEDPKPVVVFEAPEPELIALRLLTALWPDIRRRFALSTFALSPRKIGGRDLDLVFAPSNAKAKFSDWAGRRVDGRSSQINRHRWTEAIVRRVFEEPMPRLLSDREIDLLGDRDADSTAALRIALLWDELLDKLDRSPTAALGLLDIANSGMVSNSAAMKSLEPRLAKAMHNAAGNLSLNDAWDFVGAIARKMQGYDMPAGRIAVEQLATSLAERAPDGAVTLLQQPDAKGAIQDLIPSIAIGLGKGATPRVEQVLAKAPADILVRLVSQGGALTSRIAGDDGLLERMGAVLDEVGQELADRASMMMLPYLVEDRQLSTALPIFGRLDLQGIVAQLRWLGDTNDFEGKRLGYVLIDQARKVGGLPAVRDVLISSSASARRDTMLVRSVKPVGADILWLLNEKRLSEKTSTALLVSVLQRTHNEQLATLLSDRAIGEHIVARLSDGAVDILARALVQDLSMNAYIRVILSVIPKVDDARKFEIAERVIGRCLRNRFEGDEAAVLSMLFGILGERLDGKWAARTGLERGIDAKIADRNLISFESAPSPARKRIVAAVAEIARALQGRHAIDLTELANDACANLMFDAEKTSRKELIDAAGWLMPSLLSARRQPVSLMIAALFPTIYGELAKTDDVPDLLKFVPFFDWDRCKAARHELVEAFMSSTWKAGDLALTACRCGDVAKILKRVASSSGGEEYLTRIEGDLERLDSNGQRLIMRTIAEIRSDRH
;
A
#
# COMPACT_ATOMS: atom_id res chain seq x y z
N MET A 1 29.66 -64.61 22.13
CA MET A 1 30.35 -65.92 22.05
C MET A 1 30.42 -66.34 20.60
N THR A 2 31.63 -66.41 20.04
CA THR A 2 31.85 -66.76 18.63
C THR A 2 32.24 -68.22 18.51
N THR A 3 31.65 -68.96 17.57
CA THR A 3 32.02 -70.36 17.30
C THR A 3 32.87 -70.46 16.04
N ALA A 4 33.81 -71.40 16.04
CA ALA A 4 34.70 -71.68 14.93
C ALA A 4 34.60 -73.16 14.53
N GLU A 5 34.42 -73.41 13.24
CA GLU A 5 34.47 -74.76 12.67
C GLU A 5 35.88 -75.03 12.12
N ILE A 6 36.34 -76.28 12.22
CA ILE A 6 37.71 -76.66 11.83
C ILE A 6 37.66 -77.76 10.78
N GLN A 7 38.43 -77.57 9.70
CA GLN A 7 38.69 -78.57 8.68
C GLN A 7 40.19 -78.87 8.58
N ILE A 8 40.52 -80.16 8.47
CA ILE A 8 41.89 -80.64 8.29
C ILE A 8 41.99 -81.29 6.91
N HIS A 9 42.90 -80.79 6.08
CA HIS A 9 43.17 -81.29 4.74
C HIS A 9 44.59 -81.82 4.63
N GLY A 10 44.79 -82.86 3.84
CA GLY A 10 46.10 -83.43 3.57
C GLY A 10 46.04 -84.58 2.58
N TYR A 11 47.07 -85.41 2.57
CA TYR A 11 47.26 -86.43 1.54
C TYR A 11 46.99 -87.85 2.07
N ARG A 12 46.01 -88.55 1.48
CA ARG A 12 45.76 -89.99 1.73
C ARG A 12 45.62 -90.80 0.43
N LYS A 13 44.74 -90.39 -0.47
CA LYS A 13 44.56 -90.94 -1.85
C LYS A 13 44.64 -89.83 -2.91
N GLY A 14 45.54 -88.87 -2.67
CA GLY A 14 45.46 -87.52 -3.23
C GLY A 14 45.20 -86.51 -2.12
N HIS A 15 45.29 -85.22 -2.45
CA HIS A 15 44.87 -84.15 -1.54
C HIS A 15 43.36 -84.22 -1.36
N GLN A 16 42.90 -84.29 -0.11
CA GLN A 16 41.49 -84.40 0.24
C GLN A 16 41.23 -83.87 1.66
N LEU A 17 39.96 -83.62 1.99
CA LEU A 17 39.50 -83.41 3.36
C LEU A 17 39.73 -84.68 4.18
N LEU A 18 40.45 -84.57 5.30
CA LEU A 18 40.75 -85.68 6.22
C LEU A 18 39.74 -85.76 7.36
N ALA A 19 39.43 -84.62 7.97
CA ALA A 19 38.44 -84.50 9.04
C ALA A 19 37.82 -83.11 9.05
N SER A 20 36.57 -83.02 9.53
CA SER A 20 35.84 -81.76 9.63
C SER A 20 34.91 -81.76 10.84
N SER A 21 34.78 -80.63 11.53
CA SER A 21 33.74 -80.43 12.54
C SER A 21 32.36 -80.11 11.95
N PHE A 22 32.30 -79.79 10.65
CA PHE A 22 31.09 -79.29 9.98
C PHE A 22 31.00 -79.71 8.50
N VAL A 23 29.79 -79.79 7.93
CA VAL A 23 29.60 -80.13 6.50
C VAL A 23 29.27 -78.85 5.73
N LEU A 24 30.17 -78.44 4.83
CA LEU A 24 29.96 -77.27 3.98
C LEU A 24 29.10 -77.59 2.74
N PRO A 25 28.41 -76.59 2.17
CA PRO A 25 27.85 -76.68 0.83
C PRO A 25 28.92 -77.05 -0.21
N LYS A 26 28.51 -77.75 -1.28
CA LYS A 26 29.44 -78.28 -2.29
C LYS A 26 30.34 -77.20 -2.93
N GLU A 27 29.78 -76.03 -3.21
CA GLU A 27 30.51 -74.91 -3.84
C GLU A 27 31.62 -74.38 -2.92
N ASP A 28 31.29 -74.17 -1.64
CA ASP A 28 32.22 -73.74 -0.60
C ASP A 28 33.33 -74.78 -0.35
N GLN A 29 32.95 -76.05 -0.20
CA GLN A 29 33.89 -77.14 0.03
C GLN A 29 34.89 -77.25 -1.14
N THR A 30 34.43 -77.07 -2.39
CA THR A 30 35.31 -77.07 -3.57
C THR A 30 36.37 -75.99 -3.50
N VAL A 31 36.05 -74.80 -2.96
CA VAL A 31 37.03 -73.71 -2.78
C VAL A 31 38.03 -74.06 -1.68
N VAL A 32 37.57 -74.58 -0.53
CA VAL A 32 38.46 -74.98 0.57
C VAL A 32 39.39 -76.11 0.14
N ASP A 33 38.87 -77.13 -0.53
CA ASP A 33 39.67 -78.27 -1.03
C ASP A 33 40.79 -77.80 -1.97
N ARG A 34 40.50 -76.86 -2.88
CA ARG A 34 41.52 -76.29 -3.77
C ARG A 34 42.52 -75.40 -3.04
N LEU A 35 42.05 -74.53 -2.14
CA LEU A 35 42.90 -73.54 -1.48
C LEU A 35 43.68 -74.09 -0.28
N SER A 36 43.33 -75.28 0.20
CA SER A 36 44.07 -75.99 1.24
C SER A 36 45.20 -76.87 0.70
N ASP A 37 45.34 -76.99 -0.62
CA ASP A 37 46.53 -77.59 -1.25
C ASP A 37 47.67 -76.56 -1.38
N VAL A 38 48.86 -77.04 -1.77
CA VAL A 38 50.05 -76.21 -1.94
C VAL A 38 49.80 -75.05 -2.91
N ALA A 39 50.23 -73.85 -2.54
CA ALA A 39 50.02 -72.61 -3.27
C ALA A 39 50.90 -72.49 -4.54
N GLY A 40 50.81 -73.44 -5.45
CA GLY A 40 51.56 -73.52 -6.70
C GLY A 40 52.57 -74.67 -6.74
N PRO A 41 53.15 -74.95 -7.92
CA PRO A 41 54.02 -76.11 -8.11
C PRO A 41 55.36 -75.94 -7.38
N LEU A 42 55.65 -76.86 -6.47
CA LEU A 42 56.89 -76.89 -5.69
C LEU A 42 57.95 -77.75 -6.39
N ARG A 43 59.19 -77.27 -6.51
CA ARG A 43 60.29 -78.07 -7.07
C ARG A 43 60.71 -79.18 -6.09
N PRO A 44 61.29 -80.29 -6.56
CA PRO A 44 61.85 -81.30 -5.66
C PRO A 44 62.84 -80.67 -4.65
N LYS A 45 62.67 -81.00 -3.37
CA LYS A 45 63.47 -80.49 -2.23
C LYS A 45 63.33 -78.99 -1.92
N GLU A 46 62.48 -78.25 -2.63
CA GLU A 46 62.16 -76.87 -2.27
C GLU A 46 61.32 -76.87 -0.98
N GLN A 47 61.68 -75.99 -0.05
CA GLN A 47 61.01 -75.86 1.24
C GLN A 47 60.40 -74.48 1.38
N PHE A 48 59.26 -74.40 2.07
CA PHE A 48 58.61 -73.13 2.41
C PHE A 48 58.25 -73.12 3.89
N LYS A 49 58.23 -71.91 4.47
CA LYS A 49 57.73 -71.71 5.84
C LYS A 49 56.20 -71.81 5.84
N PRO A 50 55.57 -72.35 6.90
CA PRO A 50 54.12 -72.38 6.99
C PRO A 50 53.51 -71.02 6.68
N TYR A 51 52.42 -71.01 5.93
CA TYR A 51 51.81 -69.78 5.44
C TYR A 51 50.32 -69.73 5.74
N LEU A 52 49.80 -68.51 5.79
CA LEU A 52 48.39 -68.22 5.99
C LEU A 52 47.70 -67.99 4.65
N SER A 53 46.44 -68.41 4.57
CA SER A 53 45.50 -68.00 3.55
C SER A 53 44.24 -67.50 4.26
N ALA A 54 43.71 -66.35 3.83
CA ALA A 54 42.47 -65.80 4.38
C ALA A 54 41.55 -65.45 3.22
N TYR A 55 40.31 -65.94 3.21
CA TYR A 55 39.41 -65.76 2.08
C TYR A 55 37.94 -66.01 2.42
N PRO A 56 37.00 -65.30 1.77
CA PRO A 56 35.57 -65.61 1.87
C PRO A 56 35.21 -66.84 1.04
N LEU A 57 34.17 -67.56 1.48
CA LEU A 57 33.57 -68.63 0.68
C LEU A 57 32.47 -68.08 -0.26
N PRO A 58 32.25 -68.72 -1.43
CA PRO A 58 31.26 -68.28 -2.42
C PRO A 58 29.84 -68.09 -1.87
N SER A 59 29.41 -68.91 -0.91
CA SER A 59 28.08 -68.77 -0.27
C SER A 59 27.91 -67.47 0.52
N GLY A 60 29.00 -66.77 0.85
CA GLY A 60 29.00 -65.61 1.74
C GLY A 60 28.71 -65.94 3.21
N THR A 61 28.58 -67.22 3.57
CA THR A 61 28.20 -67.64 4.94
C THR A 61 29.42 -67.73 5.86
N TYR A 62 30.57 -68.12 5.33
CA TYR A 62 31.79 -68.30 6.12
C TYR A 62 32.99 -67.58 5.51
N TYR A 63 33.87 -67.12 6.40
CA TYR A 63 35.20 -66.65 6.08
C TYR A 63 36.23 -67.64 6.63
N VAL A 64 37.24 -67.98 5.83
CA VAL A 64 38.26 -68.97 6.18
C VAL A 64 39.57 -68.28 6.48
N ILE A 65 40.20 -68.65 7.59
CA ILE A 65 41.63 -68.44 7.81
C ILE A 65 42.27 -69.81 7.97
N ALA A 66 43.23 -70.12 7.11
CA ALA A 66 43.90 -71.40 7.09
C ALA A 66 45.40 -71.23 7.24
N ARG A 67 46.06 -72.15 7.94
CA ARG A 67 47.51 -72.31 7.91
C ARG A 67 47.86 -73.61 7.19
N THR A 68 48.85 -73.52 6.31
CA THR A 68 49.36 -74.65 5.53
C THR A 68 50.81 -74.91 5.89
N TRP A 69 51.10 -76.15 6.29
CA TRP A 69 52.43 -76.66 6.59
C TRP A 69 52.86 -77.61 5.48
N GLN A 70 54.15 -77.60 5.17
CA GLN A 70 54.73 -78.61 4.30
C GLN A 70 54.79 -79.96 5.04
N ASP A 71 54.22 -81.01 4.46
CA ASP A 71 54.23 -82.35 5.06
C ASP A 71 55.47 -83.12 4.56
N LEU A 72 56.55 -83.03 5.33
CA LEU A 72 57.82 -83.71 5.02
C LEU A 72 57.83 -85.20 5.42
N THR A 73 56.75 -85.70 6.04
CA THR A 73 56.64 -87.12 6.41
C THR A 73 56.32 -88.00 5.21
N VAL A 74 55.85 -87.40 4.11
CA VAL A 74 55.54 -88.07 2.85
C VAL A 74 56.65 -87.79 1.83
N PRO A 75 57.21 -88.79 1.12
CA PRO A 75 58.35 -88.62 0.21
C PRO A 75 58.03 -87.86 -1.10
N ARG A 76 56.79 -87.38 -1.29
CA ARG A 76 56.34 -86.68 -2.50
C ARG A 76 56.43 -85.17 -2.29
N ALA A 77 57.11 -84.48 -3.21
CA ALA A 77 57.16 -83.02 -3.21
C ALA A 77 55.75 -82.41 -3.39
N GLY A 78 55.49 -81.31 -2.67
CA GLY A 78 54.20 -80.61 -2.71
C GLY A 78 53.13 -81.16 -1.77
N CYS A 79 53.41 -82.22 -0.99
CA CYS A 79 52.50 -82.65 0.06
C CYS A 79 52.42 -81.62 1.20
N VAL A 80 51.20 -81.33 1.64
CA VAL A 80 50.92 -80.35 2.68
C VAL A 80 49.88 -80.87 3.66
N ARG A 81 49.89 -80.29 4.84
CA ARG A 81 48.82 -80.38 5.83
C ARG A 81 48.24 -78.98 6.02
N THR A 82 46.92 -78.84 5.95
CA THR A 82 46.27 -77.55 6.16
C THR A 82 45.21 -77.66 7.24
N LYS A 83 45.22 -76.71 8.17
CA LYS A 83 44.16 -76.48 9.16
C LYS A 83 43.42 -75.22 8.75
N SER A 84 42.14 -75.36 8.45
CA SER A 84 41.25 -74.27 8.06
C SER A 84 40.30 -73.98 9.22
N VAL A 85 40.27 -72.74 9.69
CA VAL A 85 39.32 -72.24 10.68
C VAL A 85 38.26 -71.43 9.94
N LEU A 86 37.01 -71.87 10.04
CA LEU A 86 35.85 -71.26 9.40
C LEU A 86 35.05 -70.49 10.43
N ILE A 87 34.84 -69.21 10.17
CA ILE A 87 34.10 -68.28 11.03
C ILE A 87 32.90 -67.76 10.25
N ASP A 88 31.78 -67.61 10.95
CA ASP A 88 30.59 -66.95 10.41
C ASP A 88 30.95 -65.57 9.83
N ALA A 89 30.51 -65.30 8.60
CA ALA A 89 30.90 -64.12 7.85
C ALA A 89 30.39 -62.82 8.51
N GLN A 90 29.25 -62.85 9.20
CA GLN A 90 28.74 -61.69 9.95
C GLN A 90 29.63 -61.36 11.14
N THR A 91 30.11 -62.39 11.83
CA THR A 91 31.05 -62.23 12.93
C THR A 91 32.41 -61.68 12.46
N TRP A 92 32.91 -62.19 11.33
CA TRP A 92 34.12 -61.67 10.69
C TRP A 92 33.96 -60.21 10.23
N PHE A 93 32.79 -59.86 9.67
CA PHE A 93 32.44 -58.52 9.23
C PHE A 93 32.47 -57.52 10.39
N LEU A 94 31.75 -57.79 11.48
CA LEU A 94 31.60 -56.87 12.61
C LEU A 94 32.90 -56.75 13.42
N ARG A 95 33.39 -57.87 13.97
CA ARG A 95 34.53 -57.87 14.89
C ARG A 95 35.33 -59.17 14.75
N PRO A 96 36.37 -59.21 13.89
CA PRO A 96 37.12 -60.42 13.61
C PRO A 96 37.91 -60.89 14.84
N PRO A 97 37.74 -62.13 15.32
CA PRO A 97 38.50 -62.67 16.44
C PRO A 97 39.90 -63.16 15.99
N LEU A 98 40.65 -62.30 15.28
CA LEU A 98 41.85 -62.67 14.53
C LEU A 98 42.91 -63.34 15.41
N THR A 99 43.28 -62.77 16.56
CA THR A 99 44.25 -63.43 17.47
C THR A 99 43.77 -64.80 17.92
N ALA A 100 42.50 -64.94 18.31
CA ALA A 100 41.97 -66.22 18.78
C ALA A 100 42.07 -67.29 17.68
N ILE A 101 41.79 -66.91 16.43
CA ILE A 101 41.96 -67.79 15.27
C ILE A 101 43.44 -68.15 15.07
N LEU A 102 44.35 -67.18 15.14
CA LEU A 102 45.79 -67.44 14.96
C LEU A 102 46.35 -68.36 16.01
N ARG A 103 45.90 -68.28 17.27
CA ARG A 103 46.30 -69.22 18.32
C ARG A 103 45.84 -70.64 18.03
N LEU A 104 44.66 -70.83 17.42
CA LEU A 104 44.21 -72.16 16.98
C LEU A 104 45.02 -72.70 15.81
N LEU A 105 45.54 -71.80 14.98
CA LEU A 105 46.40 -72.12 13.84
C LEU A 105 47.88 -72.22 14.23
N ASP A 106 48.27 -71.81 15.43
CA ASP A 106 49.66 -71.83 15.87
C ASP A 106 50.00 -73.22 16.42
N SER A 107 50.80 -73.96 15.66
CA SER A 107 51.23 -75.31 16.03
C SER A 107 52.62 -75.60 15.49
N SER A 108 53.47 -76.18 16.35
CA SER A 108 54.77 -76.73 16.00
C SER A 108 54.69 -78.11 15.34
N GLU A 109 53.55 -78.79 15.47
CA GLU A 109 53.30 -80.12 14.90
C GLU A 109 52.29 -80.05 13.74
N LEU A 110 52.35 -81.02 12.83
CA LEU A 110 51.39 -81.13 11.73
C LEU A 110 50.00 -81.44 12.31
N PRO A 111 48.95 -80.68 11.91
CA PRO A 111 47.64 -80.87 12.51
C PRO A 111 47.03 -82.21 12.10
N ASN A 112 46.34 -82.85 13.05
CA ASN A 112 45.79 -84.19 12.90
C ASN A 112 44.25 -84.20 12.90
N GLU A 113 43.65 -85.35 12.56
CA GLU A 113 42.21 -85.50 12.40
C GLU A 113 41.40 -85.24 13.69
N THR A 114 42.00 -85.43 14.88
CA THR A 114 41.32 -85.19 16.18
C THR A 114 41.13 -83.71 16.50
N GLU A 115 41.85 -82.83 15.81
CA GLU A 115 41.73 -81.37 15.98
C GLU A 115 40.55 -80.78 15.19
N ALA A 116 39.86 -81.56 14.35
CA ALA A 116 38.69 -81.14 13.59
C ALA A 116 37.42 -81.05 14.47
N VAL A 117 37.47 -80.21 15.49
CA VAL A 117 36.40 -80.03 16.48
C VAL A 117 35.87 -78.60 16.48
N ARG A 118 34.56 -78.46 16.68
CA ARG A 118 33.94 -77.15 16.89
C ARG A 118 34.53 -76.53 18.15
N THR A 119 35.02 -75.30 18.02
CA THR A 119 35.72 -74.60 19.11
C THR A 119 35.06 -73.26 19.40
N GLU A 120 34.90 -72.93 20.68
CA GLU A 120 34.45 -71.61 21.12
C GLU A 120 35.62 -70.63 21.21
N LEU A 121 35.50 -69.49 20.53
CA LEU A 121 36.47 -68.41 20.59
C LEU A 121 36.10 -67.44 21.71
N LYS A 122 37.05 -67.21 22.62
CA LYS A 122 36.91 -66.19 23.66
C LYS A 122 37.05 -64.80 23.04
N GLU A 123 36.07 -63.93 23.29
CA GLU A 123 36.16 -62.52 22.93
C GLU A 123 37.29 -61.86 23.74
N GLN A 124 38.23 -61.23 23.05
CA GLN A 124 39.31 -60.46 23.68
C GLN A 124 39.25 -58.99 23.25
N LEU A 125 39.70 -58.10 24.14
CA LEU A 125 39.95 -56.69 23.85
C LEU A 125 41.00 -56.57 22.74
N GLU A 126 40.92 -55.49 21.96
CA GLU A 126 41.82 -55.20 20.85
C GLU A 126 43.29 -55.33 21.26
N GLU A 127 43.99 -56.26 20.62
CA GLU A 127 45.36 -56.59 20.95
C GLU A 127 46.31 -55.75 20.08
N ARG A 128 47.31 -55.14 20.70
CA ARG A 128 48.27 -54.29 20.00
C ARG A 128 49.19 -55.16 19.14
N LEU A 129 49.33 -54.82 17.87
CA LEU A 129 50.23 -55.52 16.94
C LEU A 129 51.59 -54.83 16.87
N PRO A 130 52.71 -55.58 16.80
CA PRO A 130 54.04 -55.00 16.63
C PRO A 130 54.15 -54.30 15.25
N PRO A 131 54.90 -53.19 15.14
CA PRO A 131 55.06 -52.46 13.88
C PRO A 131 55.87 -53.27 12.86
N ALA A 132 55.55 -53.12 11.57
CA ALA A 132 56.29 -53.75 10.47
C ALA A 132 57.43 -52.84 9.98
N THR A 133 58.42 -52.58 10.84
CA THR A 133 59.45 -51.53 10.65
C THR A 133 60.35 -51.73 9.43
N ASN A 134 60.50 -52.97 8.95
CA ASN A 134 61.38 -53.30 7.82
C ASN A 134 60.65 -53.34 6.47
N PHE A 135 59.35 -52.98 6.43
CA PHE A 135 58.53 -53.05 5.23
C PHE A 135 58.09 -51.67 4.74
N SER A 136 58.42 -51.34 3.49
CA SER A 136 57.87 -50.14 2.83
C SER A 136 56.49 -50.45 2.27
N GLY A 137 55.45 -50.07 3.02
CA GLY A 137 54.06 -50.36 2.66
C GLY A 137 53.45 -49.44 1.60
N SER A 138 54.16 -48.40 1.14
CA SER A 138 53.62 -47.36 0.27
C SER A 138 53.02 -47.90 -1.02
N GLU A 139 53.80 -48.63 -1.82
CA GLU A 139 53.33 -49.13 -3.12
C GLU A 139 52.20 -50.16 -2.97
N LEU A 140 52.22 -50.95 -1.89
CA LEU A 140 51.17 -51.91 -1.58
C LEU A 140 49.84 -51.21 -1.28
N LEU A 141 49.83 -50.23 -0.36
CA LEU A 141 48.60 -49.54 0.02
C LEU A 141 48.08 -48.62 -1.08
N GLU A 142 48.98 -48.02 -1.86
CA GLU A 142 48.60 -47.26 -3.05
C GLU A 142 47.86 -48.16 -4.05
N ALA A 143 48.45 -49.30 -4.41
CA ALA A 143 47.85 -50.24 -5.36
C ALA A 143 46.53 -50.85 -4.87
N LEU A 144 46.39 -51.09 -3.56
CA LEU A 144 45.19 -51.69 -2.99
C LEU A 144 44.07 -50.68 -2.75
N PHE A 145 44.37 -49.43 -2.38
CA PHE A 145 43.33 -48.51 -1.85
C PHE A 145 43.32 -47.10 -2.44
N LEU A 146 44.43 -46.61 -3.00
CA LEU A 146 44.50 -45.23 -3.53
C LEU A 146 44.46 -45.17 -5.07
N GLU A 147 44.86 -46.25 -5.74
CA GLU A 147 44.78 -46.44 -7.19
C GLU A 147 43.53 -47.26 -7.59
N ASP A 148 43.40 -47.57 -8.88
CA ASP A 148 42.40 -48.52 -9.39
C ASP A 148 42.72 -49.93 -8.86
N PRO A 149 41.84 -50.56 -8.05
CA PRO A 149 42.18 -51.77 -7.31
C PRO A 149 42.52 -52.93 -8.25
N LYS A 150 43.76 -53.40 -8.16
CA LYS A 150 44.22 -54.60 -8.86
C LYS A 150 44.74 -55.62 -7.85
N PRO A 151 44.57 -56.92 -8.12
CA PRO A 151 45.27 -57.96 -7.39
C PRO A 151 46.78 -57.64 -7.27
N VAL A 152 47.37 -57.79 -6.09
CA VAL A 152 48.76 -57.43 -5.82
C VAL A 152 49.60 -58.65 -5.46
N VAL A 153 50.78 -58.78 -6.08
CA VAL A 153 51.84 -59.68 -5.63
C VAL A 153 52.98 -58.87 -5.00
N VAL A 154 53.36 -59.21 -3.78
CA VAL A 154 54.52 -58.62 -3.10
C VAL A 154 55.66 -59.64 -3.08
N PHE A 155 56.75 -59.31 -3.76
CA PHE A 155 57.95 -60.14 -3.80
C PHE A 155 58.90 -59.83 -2.63
N GLU A 156 59.53 -60.85 -2.04
CA GLU A 156 60.61 -60.70 -1.05
C GLU A 156 60.26 -59.91 0.24
N ALA A 157 58.97 -59.83 0.60
CA ALA A 157 58.56 -59.18 1.84
C ALA A 157 59.24 -59.83 3.07
N PRO A 158 59.79 -59.04 4.01
CA PRO A 158 60.57 -59.56 5.14
C PRO A 158 59.73 -60.36 6.14
N GLU A 159 58.48 -59.95 6.38
CA GLU A 159 57.55 -60.61 7.32
C GLU A 159 56.12 -60.67 6.73
N PRO A 160 55.88 -61.52 5.71
CA PRO A 160 54.61 -61.59 5.00
C PRO A 160 53.40 -61.82 5.91
N GLU A 161 53.58 -62.61 6.96
CA GLU A 161 52.52 -62.91 7.92
C GLU A 161 52.16 -61.68 8.75
N LEU A 162 53.13 -60.98 9.35
CA LEU A 162 52.87 -59.75 10.11
C LEU A 162 52.19 -58.68 9.25
N ILE A 163 52.67 -58.49 8.02
CA ILE A 163 52.10 -57.52 7.07
C ILE A 163 50.64 -57.87 6.76
N ALA A 164 50.33 -59.14 6.48
CA ALA A 164 48.97 -59.60 6.23
C ALA A 164 48.06 -59.44 7.45
N LEU A 165 48.57 -59.73 8.66
CA LEU A 165 47.84 -59.55 9.91
C LEU A 165 47.47 -58.10 10.16
N ARG A 166 48.45 -57.20 10.02
CA ARG A 166 48.23 -55.76 10.19
C ARG A 166 47.23 -55.24 9.15
N LEU A 167 47.31 -55.73 7.91
CA LEU A 167 46.35 -55.38 6.87
C LEU A 167 44.94 -55.87 7.21
N LEU A 168 44.76 -57.16 7.53
CA LEU A 168 43.44 -57.73 7.86
C LEU A 168 42.79 -57.03 9.06
N THR A 169 43.57 -56.65 10.07
CA THR A 169 43.10 -55.83 11.19
C THR A 169 42.68 -54.44 10.74
N ALA A 170 43.43 -53.83 9.81
CA ALA A 170 43.19 -52.47 9.37
C ALA A 170 41.99 -52.29 8.42
N LEU A 171 41.54 -53.36 7.76
CA LEU A 171 40.40 -53.32 6.86
C LEU A 171 39.10 -52.96 7.61
N TRP A 172 38.30 -52.07 7.02
CA TRP A 172 36.94 -51.79 7.51
C TRP A 172 35.97 -52.89 7.06
N PRO A 173 34.79 -53.02 7.71
CA PRO A 173 33.90 -54.19 7.57
C PRO A 173 33.63 -54.63 6.13
N ASP A 174 33.32 -53.70 5.22
CA ASP A 174 32.92 -54.03 3.84
C ASP A 174 34.04 -54.58 2.96
N ILE A 175 35.28 -54.08 3.08
CA ILE A 175 36.42 -54.71 2.40
C ILE A 175 36.84 -55.97 3.14
N ARG A 176 36.82 -55.97 4.47
CA ARG A 176 37.20 -57.12 5.30
C ARG A 176 36.46 -58.40 4.93
N ARG A 177 35.14 -58.33 4.66
CA ARG A 177 34.34 -59.50 4.25
C ARG A 177 34.72 -60.10 2.90
N ARG A 178 35.32 -59.32 1.99
CA ARG A 178 35.62 -59.74 0.60
C ARG A 178 37.10 -59.99 0.34
N PHE A 179 37.97 -59.52 1.23
CA PHE A 179 39.41 -59.51 1.02
C PHE A 179 39.96 -60.93 1.08
N ALA A 180 40.71 -61.32 0.06
CA ALA A 180 41.31 -62.64 -0.04
C ALA A 180 42.84 -62.50 -0.18
N LEU A 181 43.59 -63.16 0.69
CA LEU A 181 45.05 -63.10 0.68
C LEU A 181 45.74 -64.45 0.92
N SER A 182 47.02 -64.51 0.56
CA SER A 182 47.90 -65.61 0.93
C SER A 182 49.32 -65.13 1.21
N THR A 183 49.89 -65.49 2.36
CA THR A 183 51.24 -65.05 2.79
C THR A 183 52.37 -65.82 2.11
N PHE A 184 52.04 -66.75 1.22
CA PHE A 184 52.97 -67.43 0.32
C PHE A 184 52.24 -67.99 -0.91
N ALA A 185 52.76 -67.74 -2.10
CA ALA A 185 52.32 -68.34 -3.35
C ALA A 185 53.45 -68.40 -4.39
N LEU A 186 53.50 -69.49 -5.15
CA LEU A 186 54.43 -69.70 -6.28
C LEU A 186 53.78 -69.39 -7.64
N SER A 187 52.47 -69.17 -7.67
CA SER A 187 51.70 -68.77 -8.86
C SER A 187 50.43 -68.00 -8.45
N PRO A 188 49.82 -67.22 -9.36
CA PRO A 188 48.53 -66.57 -9.10
C PRO A 188 47.48 -67.55 -8.55
N ARG A 189 46.72 -67.12 -7.54
CA ARG A 189 45.66 -67.93 -6.89
C ARG A 189 44.31 -67.30 -7.17
N LYS A 190 43.27 -68.13 -7.32
CA LYS A 190 41.92 -67.69 -7.69
C LYS A 190 40.81 -68.29 -6.83
N ILE A 191 39.72 -67.55 -6.69
CA ILE A 191 38.41 -67.96 -6.12
C ILE A 191 37.34 -67.58 -7.14
N GLY A 192 36.51 -68.54 -7.59
CA GLY A 192 35.47 -68.26 -8.60
C GLY A 192 35.99 -67.59 -9.89
N GLY A 193 37.27 -67.76 -10.25
CA GLY A 193 37.90 -67.09 -11.41
C GLY A 193 38.53 -65.71 -11.11
N ARG A 194 38.20 -65.08 -9.97
CA ARG A 194 38.82 -63.85 -9.46
C ARG A 194 40.15 -64.15 -8.78
N ASP A 195 41.19 -63.37 -9.08
CA ASP A 195 42.48 -63.47 -8.38
C ASP A 195 42.34 -63.02 -6.91
N LEU A 196 43.14 -63.62 -6.03
CA LEU A 196 43.28 -63.12 -4.65
C LEU A 196 43.75 -61.66 -4.66
N ASP A 197 43.24 -60.85 -3.75
CA ASP A 197 43.56 -59.42 -3.64
C ASP A 197 45.03 -59.19 -3.32
N LEU A 198 45.62 -60.06 -2.49
CA LEU A 198 47.02 -59.97 -2.09
C LEU A 198 47.70 -61.34 -1.99
N VAL A 199 48.81 -61.53 -2.68
CA VAL A 199 49.68 -62.69 -2.50
C VAL A 199 51.12 -62.28 -2.24
N PHE A 200 51.82 -63.00 -1.37
CA PHE A 200 53.25 -62.81 -1.15
C PHE A 200 54.01 -63.94 -1.82
N ALA A 201 55.11 -63.61 -2.50
CA ALA A 201 55.84 -64.58 -3.31
C ALA A 201 57.37 -64.42 -3.17
N PRO A 202 58.14 -65.52 -3.23
CA PRO A 202 59.60 -65.44 -3.36
C PRO A 202 60.01 -64.99 -4.79
N SER A 203 61.22 -64.45 -4.95
CA SER A 203 61.72 -63.98 -6.25
C SER A 203 61.78 -65.05 -7.33
N ASN A 204 61.97 -66.31 -6.95
CA ASN A 204 62.00 -67.44 -7.88
C ASN A 204 60.63 -67.73 -8.53
N ALA A 205 59.53 -67.16 -7.99
CA ALA A 205 58.20 -67.26 -8.55
C ALA A 205 57.87 -66.17 -9.60
N LYS A 206 58.72 -65.13 -9.76
CA LYS A 206 58.46 -63.99 -10.66
C LYS A 206 58.04 -64.39 -12.07
N ALA A 207 58.64 -65.44 -12.64
CA ALA A 207 58.31 -65.94 -13.96
C ALA A 207 56.84 -66.38 -14.09
N LYS A 208 56.22 -66.89 -13.03
CA LYS A 208 54.80 -67.32 -13.01
C LYS A 208 53.82 -66.15 -12.94
N PHE A 209 54.30 -64.94 -12.63
CA PHE A 209 53.50 -63.70 -12.59
C PHE A 209 53.82 -62.76 -13.77
N SER A 210 54.62 -63.18 -14.75
CA SER A 210 55.07 -62.35 -15.87
C SER A 210 53.92 -61.88 -16.79
N ASP A 211 53.01 -62.79 -17.12
CA ASP A 211 51.81 -62.51 -17.93
C ASP A 211 50.56 -62.22 -17.08
N TRP A 212 50.74 -62.05 -15.76
CA TRP A 212 49.64 -61.76 -14.84
C TRP A 212 49.30 -60.27 -14.83
N ALA A 213 48.01 -59.95 -14.95
CA ALA A 213 47.50 -58.58 -15.10
C ALA A 213 47.52 -57.74 -13.80
N GLY A 214 47.85 -58.35 -12.66
CA GLY A 214 47.91 -57.67 -11.36
C GLY A 214 49.17 -56.83 -11.14
N ARG A 215 49.17 -56.06 -10.04
CA ARG A 215 50.29 -55.20 -9.63
C ARG A 215 51.40 -56.03 -9.01
N ARG A 216 52.65 -55.74 -9.38
CA ARG A 216 53.86 -56.38 -8.82
C ARG A 216 54.59 -55.36 -7.97
N VAL A 217 54.83 -55.68 -6.71
CA VAL A 217 55.47 -54.82 -5.72
C VAL A 217 56.72 -55.50 -5.20
N ASP A 218 57.80 -54.74 -5.02
CA ASP A 218 59.01 -55.22 -4.36
C ASP A 218 58.94 -54.87 -2.86
N GLY A 219 58.84 -55.90 -2.01
CA GLY A 219 58.67 -55.74 -0.57
C GLY A 219 59.89 -55.21 0.18
N ARG A 220 61.04 -55.02 -0.49
CA ARG A 220 62.26 -54.44 0.09
C ARG A 220 62.62 -53.08 -0.50
N SER A 221 61.96 -52.66 -1.57
CA SER A 221 62.23 -51.38 -2.22
C SER A 221 61.50 -50.25 -1.50
N SER A 222 62.20 -49.14 -1.23
CA SER A 222 61.56 -47.90 -0.84
C SER A 222 61.36 -47.03 -2.08
N GLN A 223 60.11 -46.67 -2.37
CA GLN A 223 59.75 -45.80 -3.49
C GLN A 223 59.24 -44.46 -2.99
N ILE A 224 59.30 -43.45 -3.87
CA ILE A 224 58.70 -42.14 -3.62
C ILE A 224 57.17 -42.31 -3.61
N ASN A 225 56.54 -41.79 -2.56
CA ASN A 225 55.08 -41.77 -2.42
C ASN A 225 54.44 -41.07 -3.63
N ARG A 226 53.47 -41.72 -4.26
CA ARG A 226 52.75 -41.21 -5.43
C ARG A 226 51.46 -40.50 -5.05
N HIS A 227 50.95 -40.74 -3.84
CA HIS A 227 49.74 -40.11 -3.33
C HIS A 227 50.01 -39.30 -2.05
N ARG A 228 49.30 -38.18 -1.90
CA ARG A 228 49.45 -37.27 -0.73
C ARG A 228 48.99 -37.87 0.60
N TRP A 229 48.23 -38.96 0.57
CA TRP A 229 47.73 -39.66 1.76
C TRP A 229 48.52 -40.91 2.11
N THR A 230 49.51 -41.31 1.28
CA THR A 230 50.26 -42.56 1.45
C THR A 230 50.94 -42.64 2.80
N GLU A 231 51.63 -41.58 3.22
CA GLU A 231 52.31 -41.54 4.52
C GLU A 231 51.34 -41.73 5.69
N ALA A 232 50.18 -41.08 5.64
CA ALA A 232 49.17 -41.20 6.68
C ALA A 232 48.64 -42.63 6.81
N ILE A 233 48.31 -43.29 5.69
CA ILE A 233 47.78 -44.66 5.73
C ILE A 233 48.86 -45.70 6.04
N VAL A 234 50.10 -45.51 5.58
CA VAL A 234 51.23 -46.38 5.93
C VAL A 234 51.46 -46.33 7.44
N ARG A 235 51.47 -45.14 8.03
CA ARG A 235 51.57 -44.99 9.48
C ARG A 235 50.42 -45.69 10.20
N ARG A 236 49.17 -45.42 9.81
CA ARG A 236 47.98 -46.03 10.46
C ARG A 236 47.95 -47.57 10.34
N VAL A 237 48.46 -48.15 9.25
CA VAL A 237 48.42 -49.61 9.02
C VAL A 237 49.66 -50.32 9.55
N PHE A 238 50.87 -49.81 9.30
CA PHE A 238 52.12 -50.55 9.53
C PHE A 238 52.93 -50.09 10.76
N GLU A 239 52.65 -48.90 11.30
CA GLU A 239 53.41 -48.34 12.43
C GLU A 239 52.59 -48.26 13.74
N GLU A 240 51.33 -47.82 13.66
CA GLU A 240 50.49 -47.63 14.85
C GLU A 240 50.16 -48.96 15.56
N PRO A 241 50.07 -49.01 16.91
CA PRO A 241 49.82 -50.25 17.64
C PRO A 241 48.45 -50.88 17.32
N MET A 242 47.50 -50.10 16.82
CA MET A 242 46.16 -50.53 16.40
C MET A 242 45.97 -50.22 14.91
N PRO A 243 46.29 -51.18 14.01
CA PRO A 243 46.19 -50.97 12.57
C PRO A 243 44.77 -50.60 12.13
N ARG A 244 44.63 -49.55 11.33
CA ARG A 244 43.35 -49.13 10.74
C ARG A 244 43.54 -48.33 9.46
N LEU A 245 42.66 -48.51 8.48
CA LEU A 245 42.57 -47.60 7.33
C LEU A 245 41.61 -46.45 7.63
N LEU A 246 40.46 -46.79 8.22
CA LEU A 246 39.42 -45.87 8.68
C LEU A 246 39.27 -45.94 10.20
N SER A 247 39.11 -44.79 10.84
CA SER A 247 38.68 -44.65 12.22
C SER A 247 37.17 -44.83 12.37
N ASP A 248 36.70 -45.10 13.58
CA ASP A 248 35.26 -45.26 13.87
C ASP A 248 34.44 -44.04 13.42
N ARG A 249 34.99 -42.83 13.56
CA ARG A 249 34.34 -41.60 13.09
C ARG A 249 34.22 -41.53 11.57
N GLU A 250 35.25 -41.97 10.86
CA GLU A 250 35.23 -42.03 9.39
C GLU A 250 34.28 -43.13 8.90
N ILE A 251 34.16 -44.25 9.64
CA ILE A 251 33.16 -45.30 9.37
C ILE A 251 31.75 -44.77 9.62
N ASP A 252 31.49 -44.09 10.75
CA ASP A 252 30.19 -43.45 11.04
C ASP A 252 29.81 -42.40 9.99
N LEU A 253 30.81 -41.66 9.47
CA LEU A 253 30.63 -40.69 8.39
C LEU A 253 30.16 -41.36 7.10
N LEU A 254 30.72 -42.52 6.75
CA LEU A 254 30.32 -43.27 5.55
C LEU A 254 28.94 -43.94 5.74
N GLY A 255 28.64 -44.40 6.96
CA GLY A 255 27.40 -45.10 7.31
C GLY A 255 27.24 -46.44 6.57
N ASP A 256 26.01 -46.95 6.46
CA ASP A 256 25.71 -48.23 5.79
C ASP A 256 25.70 -48.14 4.25
N ARG A 257 26.13 -47.02 3.67
CA ARG A 257 26.05 -46.76 2.23
C ARG A 257 27.30 -47.27 1.54
N ASP A 258 27.14 -48.26 0.65
CA ASP A 258 28.10 -48.73 -0.38
C ASP A 258 29.59 -48.39 -0.14
N ALA A 259 30.04 -48.60 1.12
CA ALA A 259 31.42 -48.43 1.57
C ALA A 259 32.30 -49.58 1.06
N ASP A 260 31.73 -50.36 0.14
CA ASP A 260 32.23 -51.50 -0.60
C ASP A 260 33.41 -51.17 -1.52
N SER A 261 33.67 -49.89 -1.77
CA SER A 261 34.70 -49.44 -2.70
C SER A 261 35.85 -48.71 -2.01
N THR A 262 37.03 -48.80 -2.60
CA THR A 262 38.22 -48.03 -2.18
C THR A 262 38.03 -46.51 -2.32
N ALA A 263 36.98 -46.05 -3.01
CA ALA A 263 36.60 -44.65 -3.03
C ALA A 263 36.17 -44.15 -1.64
N ALA A 264 35.58 -45.00 -0.80
CA ALA A 264 35.15 -44.65 0.54
C ALA A 264 36.32 -44.15 1.40
N LEU A 265 37.47 -44.82 1.34
CA LEU A 265 38.69 -44.37 2.02
C LEU A 265 39.13 -42.98 1.53
N ARG A 266 39.15 -42.77 0.20
CA ARG A 266 39.57 -41.50 -0.40
C ARG A 266 38.61 -40.35 -0.02
N ILE A 267 37.32 -40.63 0.06
CA ILE A 267 36.31 -39.65 0.50
C ILE A 267 36.49 -39.29 1.97
N ALA A 268 36.69 -40.27 2.85
CA ALA A 268 36.96 -40.02 4.27
C ALA A 268 38.24 -39.20 4.50
N LEU A 269 39.33 -39.57 3.81
CA LEU A 269 40.59 -38.82 3.89
C LEU A 269 40.46 -37.39 3.35
N LEU A 270 39.71 -37.20 2.25
CA LEU A 270 39.44 -35.87 1.71
C LEU A 270 38.58 -35.03 2.66
N TRP A 271 37.59 -35.64 3.30
CA TRP A 271 36.72 -34.98 4.27
C TRP A 271 37.52 -34.44 5.46
N ASP A 272 38.37 -35.27 6.07
CA ASP A 272 39.23 -34.86 7.19
C ASP A 272 40.22 -33.76 6.76
N GLU A 273 40.83 -33.90 5.58
CA GLU A 273 41.73 -32.89 5.05
C GLU A 273 41.06 -31.52 4.85
N LEU A 274 39.82 -31.50 4.33
CA LEU A 274 39.06 -30.27 4.16
C LEU A 274 38.58 -29.70 5.50
N LEU A 275 38.21 -30.55 6.45
CA LEU A 275 37.84 -30.16 7.81
C LEU A 275 39.00 -29.46 8.53
N ASP A 276 40.23 -29.94 8.36
CA ASP A 276 41.43 -29.36 8.97
C ASP A 276 41.84 -28.04 8.29
N LYS A 277 41.52 -27.89 7.01
CA LYS A 277 41.79 -26.66 6.25
C LYS A 277 40.79 -25.54 6.53
N LEU A 278 39.61 -25.86 7.08
CA LEU A 278 38.49 -24.93 7.20
C LEU A 278 38.84 -23.64 7.98
N ASP A 279 39.68 -23.74 9.01
CA ASP A 279 40.12 -22.59 9.81
C ASP A 279 41.01 -21.61 9.01
N ARG A 280 41.74 -22.10 8.00
CA ARG A 280 42.67 -21.30 7.17
C ARG A 280 42.07 -20.89 5.83
N SER A 281 41.18 -21.72 5.28
CA SER A 281 40.54 -21.54 3.99
C SER A 281 39.05 -21.80 4.11
N PRO A 282 38.23 -20.75 4.34
CA PRO A 282 36.79 -20.87 4.50
C PRO A 282 36.11 -21.56 3.30
N THR A 283 36.66 -21.42 2.09
CA THR A 283 36.15 -22.06 0.86
C THR A 283 36.21 -23.58 0.90
N ALA A 284 37.00 -24.21 1.78
CA ALA A 284 36.99 -25.65 2.00
C ALA A 284 35.60 -26.17 2.44
N ALA A 285 34.77 -25.30 3.04
CA ALA A 285 33.37 -25.59 3.36
C ALA A 285 32.54 -26.00 2.14
N LEU A 286 32.82 -25.41 0.97
CA LEU A 286 32.12 -25.76 -0.27
C LEU A 286 32.42 -27.20 -0.67
N GLY A 287 33.68 -27.63 -0.57
CA GLY A 287 34.08 -29.00 -0.85
C GLY A 287 33.47 -30.01 0.13
N LEU A 288 33.37 -29.65 1.42
CA LEU A 288 32.70 -30.47 2.44
C LEU A 288 31.21 -30.63 2.14
N LEU A 289 30.53 -29.54 1.80
CA LEU A 289 29.12 -29.60 1.39
C LEU A 289 28.94 -30.36 0.07
N ASP A 290 29.89 -30.28 -0.87
CA ASP A 290 29.84 -31.10 -2.11
C ASP A 290 29.95 -32.58 -1.82
N ILE A 291 30.83 -32.99 -0.90
CA ILE A 291 30.90 -34.39 -0.44
C ILE A 291 29.59 -34.79 0.24
N ALA A 292 29.05 -33.95 1.13
CA ALA A 292 27.78 -34.23 1.80
C ALA A 292 26.59 -34.33 0.83
N ASN A 293 26.57 -33.50 -0.21
CA ASN A 293 25.52 -33.44 -1.22
C ASN A 293 25.66 -34.55 -2.28
N SER A 294 26.84 -35.15 -2.42
CA SER A 294 27.09 -36.25 -3.37
C SER A 294 26.38 -37.55 -3.02
N GLY A 295 25.87 -37.68 -1.79
CA GLY A 295 25.26 -38.91 -1.27
C GLY A 295 26.27 -39.96 -0.80
N MET A 296 27.57 -39.72 -0.95
CA MET A 296 28.65 -40.65 -0.60
C MET A 296 28.96 -40.75 0.90
N VAL A 297 28.38 -39.88 1.72
CA VAL A 297 28.49 -39.90 3.18
C VAL A 297 27.10 -39.86 3.82
N SER A 298 27.00 -40.31 5.06
CA SER A 298 25.82 -40.19 5.90
C SER A 298 25.50 -38.73 6.18
N ASN A 299 24.36 -38.26 5.68
CA ASN A 299 23.94 -36.86 5.83
C ASN A 299 23.89 -36.44 7.30
N SER A 300 23.40 -37.31 8.20
CA SER A 300 23.27 -36.99 9.63
C SER A 300 24.63 -36.83 10.31
N ALA A 301 25.57 -37.75 10.04
CA ALA A 301 26.92 -37.71 10.60
C ALA A 301 27.73 -36.54 10.02
N ALA A 302 27.65 -36.33 8.70
CA ALA A 302 28.30 -35.23 8.00
C ALA A 302 27.87 -33.88 8.57
N MET A 303 26.56 -33.64 8.75
CA MET A 303 26.06 -32.35 9.23
C MET A 303 26.36 -32.11 10.70
N LYS A 304 26.26 -33.15 11.54
CA LYS A 304 26.66 -33.07 12.95
C LYS A 304 28.12 -32.68 13.14
N SER A 305 29.00 -33.12 12.23
CA SER A 305 30.43 -32.78 12.27
C SER A 305 30.73 -31.40 11.66
N LEU A 306 30.02 -31.04 10.58
CA LEU A 306 30.28 -29.84 9.80
C LEU A 306 29.72 -28.56 10.42
N GLU A 307 28.49 -28.57 10.93
CA GLU A 307 27.75 -27.35 11.28
C GLU A 307 28.50 -26.40 12.23
N PRO A 308 29.07 -26.85 13.37
CA PRO A 308 29.76 -25.93 14.30
C PRO A 308 31.00 -25.28 13.68
N ARG A 309 31.72 -26.03 12.83
CA ARG A 309 32.93 -25.55 12.17
C ARG A 309 32.60 -24.64 10.99
N LEU A 310 31.52 -24.94 10.27
CA LEU A 310 31.00 -24.12 9.18
C LEU A 310 30.65 -22.72 9.67
N ALA A 311 29.93 -22.62 10.79
CA ALA A 311 29.59 -21.32 11.38
C ALA A 311 30.84 -20.49 11.69
N LYS A 312 31.87 -21.08 12.31
CA LYS A 312 33.17 -20.42 12.57
C LYS A 312 33.86 -19.99 11.28
N ALA A 313 33.84 -20.82 10.23
CA ALA A 313 34.44 -20.51 8.94
C ALA A 313 33.77 -19.30 8.27
N MET A 314 32.44 -19.16 8.38
CA MET A 314 31.71 -18.01 7.82
C MET A 314 32.16 -16.71 8.48
N HIS A 315 32.33 -16.71 9.81
CA HIS A 315 32.80 -15.52 10.55
C HIS A 315 34.20 -15.08 10.08
N ASN A 316 35.09 -16.04 9.80
CA ASN A 316 36.44 -15.75 9.33
C ASN A 316 36.50 -15.36 7.84
N ALA A 317 35.46 -15.68 7.04
CA ALA A 317 35.44 -15.43 5.60
C ALA A 317 35.58 -13.93 5.26
N ALA A 318 34.95 -13.05 6.04
CA ALA A 318 35.02 -11.60 5.83
C ALA A 318 36.43 -10.99 6.02
N GLY A 319 37.31 -11.68 6.74
CA GLY A 319 38.70 -11.25 6.97
C GLY A 319 39.72 -11.92 6.04
N ASN A 320 39.39 -13.11 5.51
CA ASN A 320 40.34 -13.94 4.75
C ASN A 320 40.10 -13.92 3.23
N LEU A 321 38.92 -13.51 2.76
CA LEU A 321 38.57 -13.45 1.34
C LEU A 321 38.55 -12.01 0.83
N SER A 322 38.78 -11.84 -0.47
CA SER A 322 38.47 -10.58 -1.14
C SER A 322 36.95 -10.35 -1.10
N LEU A 323 36.50 -9.09 -1.22
CA LEU A 323 35.07 -8.77 -1.13
C LEU A 323 34.23 -9.47 -2.22
N ASN A 324 34.79 -9.66 -3.42
CA ASN A 324 34.11 -10.37 -4.51
C ASN A 324 34.04 -11.87 -4.21
N ASP A 325 35.17 -12.48 -3.81
CA ASP A 325 35.20 -13.91 -3.46
C ASP A 325 34.29 -14.22 -2.28
N ALA A 326 34.16 -13.29 -1.33
CA ALA A 326 33.26 -13.43 -0.18
C ALA A 326 31.78 -13.47 -0.59
N TRP A 327 31.37 -12.66 -1.58
CA TRP A 327 30.02 -12.70 -2.12
C TRP A 327 29.73 -13.99 -2.91
N ASP A 328 30.69 -14.42 -3.74
CA ASP A 328 30.60 -15.70 -4.46
C ASP A 328 30.50 -16.88 -3.47
N PHE A 329 31.27 -16.82 -2.37
CA PHE A 329 31.23 -17.79 -1.30
C PHE A 329 29.88 -17.83 -0.59
N VAL A 330 29.29 -16.68 -0.23
CA VAL A 330 27.93 -16.60 0.36
C VAL A 330 26.90 -17.24 -0.57
N GLY A 331 26.91 -16.88 -1.86
CA GLY A 331 25.97 -17.42 -2.83
C GLY A 331 26.13 -18.92 -3.06
N ALA A 332 27.36 -19.43 -3.05
CA ALA A 332 27.63 -20.85 -3.20
C ALA A 332 27.23 -21.66 -1.95
N ILE A 333 27.51 -21.14 -0.75
CA ILE A 333 27.16 -21.80 0.50
C ILE A 333 25.65 -21.83 0.74
N ALA A 334 24.96 -20.70 0.56
CA ALA A 334 23.52 -20.64 0.76
C ALA A 334 22.80 -21.70 -0.08
N ARG A 335 23.18 -21.84 -1.35
CA ARG A 335 22.64 -22.86 -2.27
C ARG A 335 22.99 -24.29 -1.82
N LYS A 336 24.23 -24.55 -1.39
CA LYS A 336 24.68 -25.90 -1.01
C LYS A 336 24.14 -26.35 0.35
N MET A 337 23.83 -25.43 1.26
CA MET A 337 23.21 -25.72 2.55
C MET A 337 21.70 -26.00 2.46
N GLN A 338 21.10 -25.68 1.33
CA GLN A 338 19.66 -25.79 1.18
C GLN A 338 19.19 -27.25 1.27
N GLY A 339 18.12 -27.46 2.03
CA GLY A 339 17.57 -28.79 2.31
C GLY A 339 18.17 -29.46 3.55
N TYR A 340 19.15 -28.84 4.20
CA TYR A 340 19.70 -29.30 5.48
C TYR A 340 19.25 -28.42 6.64
N ASP A 341 19.01 -29.06 7.79
CA ASP A 341 18.78 -28.38 9.05
C ASP A 341 20.12 -27.98 9.66
N MET A 342 20.45 -26.68 9.57
CA MET A 342 21.71 -26.10 10.03
C MET A 342 21.48 -24.69 10.58
N PRO A 343 20.76 -24.53 11.70
CA PRO A 343 20.42 -23.22 12.25
C PRO A 343 21.66 -22.35 12.51
N ALA A 344 22.74 -22.89 13.07
CA ALA A 344 23.94 -22.10 13.38
C ALA A 344 24.67 -21.66 12.10
N GLY A 345 24.69 -22.53 11.08
CA GLY A 345 25.23 -22.22 9.78
C GLY A 345 24.45 -21.10 9.08
N ARG A 346 23.11 -21.18 9.07
CA ARG A 346 22.23 -20.19 8.41
C ARG A 346 22.43 -18.80 9.01
N ILE A 347 22.41 -18.71 10.34
CA ILE A 347 22.67 -17.46 11.07
C ILE A 347 24.03 -16.88 10.68
N ALA A 348 25.07 -17.71 10.58
CA ALA A 348 26.40 -17.23 10.24
C ALA A 348 26.50 -16.72 8.78
N VAL A 349 25.78 -17.34 7.83
CA VAL A 349 25.68 -16.88 6.44
C VAL A 349 24.91 -15.55 6.36
N GLU A 350 23.80 -15.42 7.08
CA GLU A 350 23.00 -14.19 7.17
C GLU A 350 23.83 -13.02 7.76
N GLN A 351 24.60 -13.29 8.82
CA GLN A 351 25.50 -12.30 9.43
C GLN A 351 26.62 -11.88 8.47
N LEU A 352 27.21 -12.82 7.75
CA LEU A 352 28.21 -12.54 6.72
C LEU A 352 27.62 -11.69 5.59
N ALA A 353 26.44 -12.05 5.07
CA ALA A 353 25.74 -11.29 4.04
C ALA A 353 25.41 -9.85 4.51
N THR A 354 24.99 -9.69 5.77
CA THR A 354 24.74 -8.37 6.37
C THR A 354 26.01 -7.52 6.39
N SER A 355 27.11 -8.08 6.88
CA SER A 355 28.42 -7.39 6.97
C SER A 355 28.98 -7.02 5.59
N LEU A 356 28.83 -7.91 4.60
CA LEU A 356 29.25 -7.64 3.23
C LEU A 356 28.37 -6.58 2.56
N ALA A 357 27.05 -6.59 2.78
CA ALA A 357 26.14 -5.58 2.24
C ALA A 357 26.46 -4.17 2.79
N GLU A 358 26.89 -4.09 4.05
CA GLU A 358 27.32 -2.83 4.67
C GLU A 358 28.62 -2.29 4.06
N ARG A 359 29.62 -3.16 3.79
CA ARG A 359 30.97 -2.77 3.34
C ARG A 359 31.15 -2.71 1.82
N ALA A 360 30.41 -3.55 1.09
CA ALA A 360 30.56 -3.82 -0.35
C ALA A 360 29.19 -4.02 -1.04
N PRO A 361 28.35 -2.97 -1.11
CA PRO A 361 26.97 -3.06 -1.57
C PRO A 361 26.83 -3.52 -3.04
N ASP A 362 27.82 -3.26 -3.90
CA ASP A 362 27.80 -3.64 -5.32
C ASP A 362 27.61 -5.15 -5.53
N GLY A 363 28.26 -5.96 -4.67
CA GLY A 363 28.17 -7.42 -4.74
C GLY A 363 26.80 -7.96 -4.30
N ALA A 364 26.07 -7.22 -3.45
CA ALA A 364 24.73 -7.62 -3.01
C ALA A 364 23.74 -7.64 -4.19
N VAL A 365 23.72 -6.59 -5.02
CA VAL A 365 22.86 -6.53 -6.21
C VAL A 365 23.29 -7.59 -7.22
N THR A 366 24.60 -7.76 -7.42
CA THR A 366 25.14 -8.78 -8.34
C THR A 366 24.71 -10.19 -7.92
N LEU A 367 24.75 -10.50 -6.62
CA LEU A 367 24.29 -11.79 -6.09
C LEU A 367 22.78 -11.98 -6.32
N LEU A 368 21.97 -10.97 -6.04
CA LEU A 368 20.50 -11.02 -6.18
C LEU A 368 20.04 -11.15 -7.65
N GLN A 369 20.88 -10.76 -8.62
CA GLN A 369 20.62 -10.97 -10.05
C GLN A 369 20.86 -12.40 -10.52
N GLN A 370 21.59 -13.22 -9.74
CA GLN A 370 21.92 -14.57 -10.15
C GLN A 370 20.66 -15.46 -10.13
N PRO A 371 20.57 -16.47 -11.02
CA PRO A 371 19.50 -17.45 -10.98
C PRO A 371 19.44 -18.16 -9.62
N ASP A 372 18.23 -18.28 -9.07
CA ASP A 372 17.98 -18.89 -7.77
C ASP A 372 16.72 -19.76 -7.81
N ALA A 373 16.79 -20.85 -8.56
CA ALA A 373 15.65 -21.74 -8.82
C ALA A 373 15.00 -22.31 -7.56
N LYS A 374 15.76 -22.38 -6.45
CA LYS A 374 15.29 -22.94 -5.19
C LYS A 374 15.08 -21.88 -4.10
N GLY A 375 15.39 -20.60 -4.32
CA GLY A 375 15.13 -19.53 -3.35
C GLY A 375 16.19 -19.31 -2.26
N ALA A 376 17.36 -19.97 -2.33
CA ALA A 376 18.38 -19.89 -1.29
C ALA A 376 19.04 -18.51 -1.17
N ILE A 377 19.12 -17.76 -2.27
CA ILE A 377 19.60 -16.37 -2.28
C ILE A 377 18.46 -15.43 -1.86
N GLN A 378 17.23 -15.72 -2.25
CA GLN A 378 16.06 -14.91 -1.84
C GLN A 378 15.89 -14.88 -0.32
N ASP A 379 16.20 -15.97 0.37
CA ASP A 379 16.19 -16.05 1.84
C ASP A 379 17.17 -15.06 2.50
N LEU A 380 18.19 -14.57 1.78
CA LEU A 380 19.18 -13.61 2.29
C LEU A 380 18.76 -12.13 2.10
N ILE A 381 17.66 -11.86 1.38
CA ILE A 381 17.18 -10.49 1.12
C ILE A 381 17.00 -9.67 2.41
N PRO A 382 16.41 -10.20 3.51
CA PRO A 382 16.29 -9.46 4.77
C PRO A 382 17.64 -9.01 5.34
N SER A 383 18.62 -9.92 5.39
CA SER A 383 19.98 -9.64 5.90
C SER A 383 20.73 -8.64 5.02
N ILE A 384 20.60 -8.77 3.71
CA ILE A 384 21.16 -7.81 2.75
C ILE A 384 20.54 -6.43 2.96
N ALA A 385 19.21 -6.33 3.10
CA ALA A 385 18.53 -5.07 3.33
C ALA A 385 19.00 -4.39 4.63
N ILE A 386 19.19 -5.16 5.70
CA ILE A 386 19.74 -4.65 6.97
C ILE A 386 21.15 -4.07 6.76
N GLY A 387 22.03 -4.79 6.05
CA GLY A 387 23.40 -4.34 5.79
C GLY A 387 23.46 -3.09 4.91
N LEU A 388 22.70 -3.05 3.81
CA LEU A 388 22.58 -1.88 2.95
C LEU A 388 22.06 -0.65 3.71
N GLY A 389 21.12 -0.84 4.64
CA GLY A 389 20.63 0.24 5.50
C GLY A 389 21.73 0.89 6.35
N LYS A 390 22.72 0.12 6.80
CA LYS A 390 23.86 0.57 7.63
C LYS A 390 25.08 1.06 6.83
N GLY A 391 25.14 0.78 5.52
CA GLY A 391 26.32 1.06 4.69
C GLY A 391 26.66 2.55 4.55
N ALA A 392 27.86 2.87 4.07
CA ALA A 392 28.30 4.26 3.94
C ALA A 392 27.60 5.00 2.76
N THR A 393 27.17 6.25 2.99
CA THR A 393 26.76 7.19 1.93
C THR A 393 28.00 7.70 1.16
N PRO A 394 27.95 7.98 -0.16
CA PRO A 394 26.82 7.81 -1.09
C PRO A 394 26.84 6.45 -1.84
N ARG A 395 27.67 5.49 -1.41
CA ARG A 395 27.92 4.27 -2.19
C ARG A 395 26.67 3.38 -2.31
N VAL A 396 25.92 3.24 -1.23
CA VAL A 396 24.66 2.48 -1.22
C VAL A 396 23.65 3.10 -2.18
N GLU A 397 23.51 4.43 -2.18
CA GLU A 397 22.60 5.17 -3.06
C GLU A 397 22.93 4.93 -4.53
N GLN A 398 24.22 5.01 -4.89
CA GLN A 398 24.67 4.76 -6.25
C GLN A 398 24.38 3.33 -6.74
N VAL A 399 24.51 2.34 -5.84
CA VAL A 399 24.18 0.94 -6.14
C VAL A 399 22.67 0.76 -6.30
N LEU A 400 21.87 1.29 -5.36
CA LEU A 400 20.42 1.22 -5.39
C LEU A 400 19.82 2.01 -6.55
N ALA A 401 20.50 3.04 -7.06
CA ALA A 401 20.10 3.79 -8.25
C ALA A 401 20.35 3.03 -9.57
N LYS A 402 21.16 1.96 -9.53
CA LYS A 402 21.44 1.08 -10.69
C LYS A 402 20.82 -0.31 -10.58
N ALA A 403 20.35 -0.71 -9.39
CA ALA A 403 19.73 -2.01 -9.16
C ALA A 403 18.49 -2.25 -10.05
N PRO A 404 18.22 -3.48 -10.53
CA PRO A 404 16.97 -3.81 -11.21
C PRO A 404 15.73 -3.48 -10.38
N ALA A 405 14.62 -3.17 -11.05
CA ALA A 405 13.36 -2.75 -10.42
C ALA A 405 12.84 -3.77 -9.40
N ASP A 406 12.80 -5.05 -9.78
CA ASP A 406 12.34 -6.13 -8.92
C ASP A 406 13.20 -6.31 -7.66
N ILE A 407 14.52 -6.18 -7.80
CA ILE A 407 15.48 -6.26 -6.68
C ILE A 407 15.30 -5.08 -5.73
N LEU A 408 15.20 -3.86 -6.26
CA LEU A 408 14.99 -2.66 -5.45
C LEU A 408 13.70 -2.77 -4.63
N VAL A 409 12.59 -3.17 -5.25
CA VAL A 409 11.30 -3.30 -4.56
C VAL A 409 11.32 -4.45 -3.55
N ARG A 410 11.99 -5.59 -3.83
CA ARG A 410 12.17 -6.69 -2.87
C ARG A 410 12.95 -6.28 -1.62
N LEU A 411 13.99 -5.46 -1.79
CA LEU A 411 14.79 -4.92 -0.70
C LEU A 411 13.98 -3.96 0.17
N VAL A 412 13.18 -3.07 -0.44
CA VAL A 412 12.30 -2.13 0.28
C VAL A 412 11.13 -2.82 0.97
N SER A 413 10.64 -3.93 0.40
CA SER A 413 9.62 -4.76 1.03
C SER A 413 10.04 -5.35 2.39
N GLN A 414 11.34 -5.29 2.74
CA GLN A 414 11.84 -5.70 4.07
C GLN A 414 11.68 -4.61 5.13
N GLY A 415 11.44 -3.35 4.74
CA GLY A 415 11.28 -2.24 5.68
C GLY A 415 12.59 -1.77 6.31
N GLY A 416 12.49 -1.21 7.53
CA GLY A 416 13.63 -0.85 8.37
C GLY A 416 14.50 0.30 7.84
N ALA A 417 15.79 0.25 8.22
CA ALA A 417 16.75 1.34 7.97
C ALA A 417 16.96 1.65 6.48
N LEU A 418 16.93 0.62 5.61
CA LEU A 418 17.07 0.80 4.17
C LEU A 418 15.91 1.60 3.57
N THR A 419 14.70 1.31 4.03
CA THR A 419 13.49 2.00 3.53
C THR A 419 13.48 3.46 3.98
N SER A 420 13.82 3.73 5.24
CA SER A 420 14.04 5.09 5.76
C SER A 420 15.09 5.86 4.95
N ARG A 421 16.19 5.18 4.60
CA ARG A 421 17.28 5.76 3.81
C ARG A 421 16.84 6.14 2.40
N ILE A 422 16.10 5.26 1.72
CA ILE A 422 15.51 5.55 0.40
C ILE A 422 14.54 6.73 0.50
N ALA A 423 13.73 6.80 1.56
CA ALA A 423 12.82 7.92 1.78
C ALA A 423 13.53 9.26 2.06
N GLY A 424 14.83 9.23 2.36
CA GLY A 424 15.67 10.40 2.62
C GLY A 424 16.41 10.95 1.41
N ASP A 425 16.51 10.20 0.31
CA ASP A 425 17.27 10.56 -0.91
C ASP A 425 16.34 10.85 -2.09
N ASP A 426 16.43 12.06 -2.65
CA ASP A 426 15.51 12.53 -3.69
C ASP A 426 15.62 11.73 -5.00
N GLY A 427 16.83 11.27 -5.37
CA GLY A 427 17.05 10.47 -6.57
C GLY A 427 16.47 9.06 -6.46
N LEU A 428 16.59 8.44 -5.28
CA LEU A 428 15.99 7.15 -5.00
C LEU A 428 14.46 7.23 -4.85
N LEU A 429 13.92 8.33 -4.32
CA LEU A 429 12.46 8.58 -4.27
C LEU A 429 11.84 8.62 -5.67
N GLU A 430 12.43 9.40 -6.58
CA GLU A 430 11.98 9.49 -7.97
C GLU A 430 12.03 8.11 -8.65
N ARG A 431 13.13 7.38 -8.46
CA ARG A 431 13.28 6.03 -8.97
C ARG A 431 12.26 5.06 -8.39
N MET A 432 12.03 5.10 -7.07
CA MET A 432 11.07 4.23 -6.39
C MET A 432 9.65 4.44 -6.93
N GLY A 433 9.25 5.69 -7.17
CA GLY A 433 7.95 6.01 -7.75
C GLY A 433 7.75 5.36 -9.12
N ALA A 434 8.78 5.37 -9.98
CA ALA A 434 8.72 4.75 -11.30
C ALA A 434 8.64 3.21 -11.25
N VAL A 435 9.48 2.57 -10.42
CA VAL A 435 9.58 1.09 -10.42
C VAL A 435 8.38 0.38 -9.77
N LEU A 436 7.60 1.07 -8.92
CA LEU A 436 6.41 0.48 -8.28
C LEU A 436 5.29 0.13 -9.28
N ASP A 437 5.30 0.74 -10.46
CA ASP A 437 4.38 0.43 -11.56
C ASP A 437 4.95 -0.64 -12.52
N GLU A 438 6.24 -0.95 -12.45
CA GLU A 438 6.92 -1.93 -13.31
C GLU A 438 6.90 -3.36 -12.77
N VAL A 439 6.67 -3.54 -11.46
CA VAL A 439 6.72 -4.83 -10.78
C VAL A 439 5.33 -5.41 -10.51
N GLY A 440 5.27 -6.71 -10.18
CA GLY A 440 4.01 -7.38 -9.83
C GLY A 440 3.31 -6.75 -8.62
N GLN A 441 1.97 -6.73 -8.65
CA GLN A 441 1.13 -6.03 -7.68
C GLN A 441 1.42 -6.43 -6.22
N GLU A 442 1.55 -7.72 -5.92
CA GLU A 442 1.79 -8.20 -4.55
C GLU A 442 3.11 -7.68 -3.97
N LEU A 443 4.15 -7.56 -4.81
CA LEU A 443 5.45 -7.05 -4.39
C LEU A 443 5.41 -5.53 -4.21
N ALA A 444 4.74 -4.82 -5.13
CA ALA A 444 4.53 -3.39 -5.02
C ALA A 444 3.74 -3.02 -3.75
N ASP A 445 2.70 -3.78 -3.40
CA ASP A 445 1.86 -3.52 -2.23
C ASP A 445 2.67 -3.71 -0.93
N ARG A 446 3.52 -4.74 -0.84
CA ARG A 446 4.41 -4.95 0.30
C ARG A 446 5.41 -3.80 0.48
N ALA A 447 6.09 -3.39 -0.59
CA ALA A 447 7.00 -2.24 -0.54
C ALA A 447 6.28 -0.93 -0.19
N SER A 448 5.08 -0.74 -0.73
CA SER A 448 4.23 0.42 -0.45
C SER A 448 3.92 0.52 1.04
N MET A 449 3.52 -0.59 1.68
CA MET A 449 3.24 -0.63 3.12
C MET A 449 4.48 -0.26 3.96
N MET A 450 5.67 -0.71 3.55
CA MET A 450 6.92 -0.38 4.25
C MET A 450 7.35 1.07 4.06
N MET A 451 7.01 1.69 2.92
CA MET A 451 7.31 3.08 2.61
C MET A 451 6.39 4.07 3.33
N LEU A 452 5.10 3.75 3.51
CA LEU A 452 4.06 4.66 4.05
C LEU A 452 4.49 5.45 5.30
N PRO A 453 5.12 4.86 6.33
CA PRO A 453 5.51 5.58 7.54
C PRO A 453 6.51 6.72 7.28
N TYR A 454 7.26 6.65 6.18
CA TYR A 454 8.28 7.64 5.84
C TYR A 454 7.75 8.74 4.90
N LEU A 455 6.55 8.58 4.32
CA LEU A 455 5.95 9.53 3.38
C LEU A 455 5.21 10.65 4.10
N VAL A 456 5.97 11.61 4.62
CA VAL A 456 5.48 12.70 5.47
C VAL A 456 5.79 14.10 4.90
N GLU A 457 6.69 14.23 3.93
CA GLU A 457 7.12 15.51 3.34
C GLU A 457 6.77 15.62 1.84
N ASP A 458 6.50 16.84 1.37
CA ASP A 458 6.11 17.08 -0.03
C ASP A 458 7.18 16.72 -1.08
N ARG A 459 8.46 16.60 -0.68
CA ARG A 459 9.54 16.11 -1.57
C ARG A 459 9.35 14.65 -1.98
N GLN A 460 8.61 13.87 -1.19
CA GLN A 460 8.34 12.44 -1.40
C GLN A 460 7.13 12.19 -2.30
N LEU A 461 6.57 13.23 -2.91
CA LEU A 461 5.35 13.15 -3.70
C LEU A 461 5.45 12.19 -4.89
N SER A 462 6.62 12.10 -5.54
CA SER A 462 6.87 11.20 -6.68
C SER A 462 6.60 9.74 -6.31
N THR A 463 7.08 9.30 -5.14
CA THR A 463 6.83 7.95 -4.61
C THR A 463 5.43 7.81 -4.00
N ALA A 464 4.91 8.87 -3.37
CA ALA A 464 3.61 8.83 -2.71
C ALA A 464 2.42 8.72 -3.66
N LEU A 465 2.49 9.30 -4.87
CA LEU A 465 1.41 9.24 -5.85
C LEU A 465 0.98 7.82 -6.23
N PRO A 466 1.88 6.91 -6.70
CA PRO A 466 1.49 5.54 -7.04
C PRO A 466 1.01 4.75 -5.80
N ILE A 467 1.57 5.02 -4.63
CA ILE A 467 1.16 4.37 -3.37
C ILE A 467 -0.24 4.83 -2.95
N PHE A 468 -0.46 6.13 -2.82
CA PHE A 468 -1.73 6.70 -2.36
C PHE A 468 -2.87 6.41 -3.34
N GLY A 469 -2.59 6.33 -4.65
CA GLY A 469 -3.58 5.96 -5.66
C GLY A 469 -4.18 4.56 -5.48
N ARG A 470 -3.48 3.66 -4.76
CA ARG A 470 -3.90 2.27 -4.50
C ARG A 470 -4.50 2.07 -3.11
N LEU A 471 -4.44 3.08 -2.23
CA LEU A 471 -4.99 2.96 -0.88
C LEU A 471 -6.52 2.88 -0.89
N ASP A 472 -7.05 2.00 -0.05
CA ASP A 472 -8.46 1.94 0.31
C ASP A 472 -8.79 3.00 1.39
N LEU A 473 -10.06 3.06 1.80
CA LEU A 473 -10.51 4.04 2.79
C LEU A 473 -9.75 3.91 4.13
N GLN A 474 -9.49 2.68 4.57
CA GLN A 474 -8.79 2.43 5.83
C GLN A 474 -7.34 2.91 5.77
N GLY A 475 -6.64 2.62 4.67
CA GLY A 475 -5.27 3.07 4.41
C GLY A 475 -5.17 4.59 4.30
N ILE A 476 -6.11 5.24 3.61
CA ILE A 476 -6.14 6.71 3.50
C ILE A 476 -6.30 7.36 4.89
N VAL A 477 -7.25 6.86 5.69
CA VAL A 477 -7.49 7.37 7.05
C VAL A 477 -6.28 7.16 7.95
N ALA A 478 -5.65 5.98 7.90
CA ALA A 478 -4.46 5.68 8.67
C ALA A 478 -3.30 6.60 8.28
N GLN A 479 -3.04 6.77 6.99
CA GLN A 479 -1.94 7.63 6.51
C GLN A 479 -2.18 9.11 6.82
N LEU A 480 -3.43 9.59 6.68
CA LEU A 480 -3.74 10.98 6.99
C LEU A 480 -3.59 11.26 8.50
N ARG A 481 -3.99 10.31 9.35
CA ARG A 481 -3.75 10.39 10.80
C ARG A 481 -2.26 10.41 11.10
N TRP A 482 -1.49 9.51 10.49
CA TRP A 482 -0.03 9.46 10.64
C TRP A 482 0.64 10.77 10.25
N LEU A 483 0.23 11.39 9.13
CA LEU A 483 0.74 12.70 8.70
C LEU A 483 0.43 13.80 9.74
N GLY A 484 -0.77 13.80 10.32
CA GLY A 484 -1.15 14.71 11.38
C GLY A 484 -0.31 14.53 12.66
N ASP A 485 -0.19 13.28 13.12
CA ASP A 485 0.51 12.93 14.36
C ASP A 485 2.02 13.15 14.25
N THR A 486 2.61 12.96 13.05
CA THR A 486 4.06 13.02 12.85
C THR A 486 4.57 14.45 12.63
N ASN A 487 3.89 15.26 11.82
CA ASN A 487 4.40 16.59 11.45
C ASN A 487 3.33 17.69 11.29
N ASP A 488 2.15 17.53 11.91
CA ASP A 488 1.05 18.50 11.84
C ASP A 488 0.69 18.85 10.39
N PHE A 489 0.59 17.84 9.52
CA PHE A 489 0.20 18.02 8.12
C PHE A 489 1.12 18.96 7.33
N GLU A 490 2.43 18.94 7.61
CA GLU A 490 3.43 19.77 6.92
C GLU A 490 3.45 19.51 5.41
N GLY A 491 3.35 18.25 5.01
CA GLY A 491 3.24 17.81 3.61
C GLY A 491 1.90 18.18 2.99
N LYS A 492 1.74 19.45 2.61
CA LYS A 492 0.47 20.00 2.10
C LYS A 492 0.00 19.27 0.84
N ARG A 493 0.90 19.01 -0.10
CA ARG A 493 0.58 18.31 -1.36
C ARG A 493 0.25 16.85 -1.09
N LEU A 494 0.97 16.18 -0.19
CA LEU A 494 0.65 14.80 0.23
C LEU A 494 -0.77 14.70 0.82
N GLY A 495 -1.10 15.58 1.77
CA GLY A 495 -2.44 15.64 2.36
C GLY A 495 -3.53 15.88 1.32
N TYR A 496 -3.27 16.73 0.32
CA TYR A 496 -4.21 16.98 -0.77
C TYR A 496 -4.44 15.75 -1.64
N VAL A 497 -3.39 14.99 -1.96
CA VAL A 497 -3.53 13.74 -2.73
C VAL A 497 -4.38 12.72 -1.97
N LEU A 498 -4.17 12.57 -0.65
CA LEU A 498 -4.98 11.68 0.19
C LEU A 498 -6.45 12.10 0.21
N ILE A 499 -6.74 13.39 0.34
CA ILE A 499 -8.12 13.91 0.32
C ILE A 499 -8.77 13.73 -1.05
N ASP A 500 -8.00 13.94 -2.13
CA ASP A 500 -8.49 13.75 -3.50
C ASP A 500 -8.76 12.28 -3.80
N GLN A 501 -7.94 11.35 -3.28
CA GLN A 501 -8.19 9.92 -3.35
C GLN A 501 -9.42 9.52 -2.51
N ALA A 502 -9.53 10.02 -1.28
CA ALA A 502 -10.71 9.81 -0.42
C ALA A 502 -11.99 10.22 -1.15
N ARG A 503 -11.95 11.31 -1.91
CA ARG A 503 -13.07 11.77 -2.72
C ARG A 503 -13.46 10.78 -3.81
N LYS A 504 -12.50 10.13 -4.48
CA LYS A 504 -12.79 9.11 -5.51
C LYS A 504 -13.43 7.86 -4.91
N VAL A 505 -13.00 7.45 -3.71
CA VAL A 505 -13.53 6.26 -3.02
C VAL A 505 -14.73 6.56 -2.11
N GLY A 506 -15.29 7.78 -2.14
CA GLY A 506 -16.46 8.14 -1.33
C GLY A 506 -16.19 8.33 0.18
N GLY A 507 -14.93 8.47 0.59
CA GLY A 507 -14.45 8.45 1.97
C GLY A 507 -14.28 9.81 2.67
N LEU A 508 -14.79 10.91 2.10
CA LEU A 508 -14.61 12.26 2.68
C LEU A 508 -15.11 12.40 4.14
N PRO A 509 -16.25 11.79 4.56
CA PRO A 509 -16.68 11.87 5.96
C PRO A 509 -15.64 11.31 6.94
N ALA A 510 -15.04 10.15 6.64
CA ALA A 510 -14.03 9.54 7.49
C ALA A 510 -12.74 10.38 7.56
N VAL A 511 -12.33 10.99 6.44
CA VAL A 511 -11.21 11.94 6.40
C VAL A 511 -11.49 13.16 7.27
N ARG A 512 -12.70 13.70 7.23
CA ARG A 512 -13.11 14.84 8.08
C ARG A 512 -13.09 14.48 9.56
N ASP A 513 -13.55 13.28 9.91
CA ASP A 513 -13.48 12.80 11.29
C ASP A 513 -12.05 12.74 11.82
N VAL A 514 -11.11 12.22 11.02
CA VAL A 514 -9.68 12.21 11.37
C VAL A 514 -9.19 13.63 11.63
N LEU A 515 -9.42 14.54 10.68
CA LEU A 515 -8.95 15.92 10.79
C LEU A 515 -9.53 16.64 12.01
N ILE A 516 -10.81 16.44 12.32
CA ILE A 516 -11.45 17.07 13.49
C ILE A 516 -10.91 16.51 14.80
N SER A 517 -10.62 15.20 14.83
CA SER A 517 -10.04 14.54 16.00
C SER A 517 -8.57 14.90 16.23
N SER A 518 -7.87 15.44 15.22
CA SER A 518 -6.50 15.94 15.35
C SER A 518 -6.41 17.30 16.05
N SER A 519 -5.25 17.57 16.66
CA SER A 519 -4.92 18.85 17.28
C SER A 519 -5.17 20.04 16.34
N ALA A 520 -5.73 21.13 16.88
CA ALA A 520 -6.06 22.30 16.07
C ALA A 520 -4.82 23.05 15.58
N SER A 521 -4.69 23.19 14.26
CA SER A 521 -3.62 23.94 13.61
C SER A 521 -4.08 24.57 12.29
N ALA A 522 -3.35 25.59 11.82
CA ALA A 522 -3.63 26.21 10.53
C ALA A 522 -3.42 25.24 9.34
N ARG A 523 -2.51 24.28 9.49
CA ARG A 523 -2.22 23.25 8.50
C ARG A 523 -3.37 22.23 8.42
N ARG A 524 -3.88 21.75 9.56
CA ARG A 524 -5.12 20.96 9.64
C ARG A 524 -6.31 21.69 9.01
N ASP A 525 -6.48 22.97 9.32
CA ASP A 525 -7.59 23.76 8.77
C ASP A 525 -7.52 23.87 7.25
N THR A 526 -6.32 23.97 6.69
CA THR A 526 -6.09 23.92 5.25
C THR A 526 -6.53 22.59 4.62
N MET A 527 -6.36 21.46 5.34
CA MET A 527 -6.85 20.15 4.93
C MET A 527 -8.37 20.05 5.02
N LEU A 528 -8.97 20.56 6.10
CA LEU A 528 -10.42 20.62 6.25
C LEU A 528 -11.07 21.40 5.10
N VAL A 529 -10.53 22.57 4.74
CA VAL A 529 -10.99 23.36 3.58
C VAL A 529 -10.91 22.55 2.28
N ARG A 530 -9.83 21.79 2.03
CA ARG A 530 -9.70 20.94 0.82
C ARG A 530 -10.72 19.80 0.78
N SER A 531 -11.17 19.33 1.94
CA SER A 531 -12.16 18.25 2.04
C SER A 531 -13.59 18.71 1.74
N VAL A 532 -13.90 20.01 1.85
CA VAL A 532 -15.25 20.59 1.72
C VAL A 532 -15.47 21.09 0.29
N LYS A 533 -16.50 20.57 -0.39
CA LYS A 533 -16.98 21.15 -1.65
C LYS A 533 -17.99 22.27 -1.37
N PRO A 534 -18.11 23.27 -2.26
CA PRO A 534 -19.12 24.32 -2.13
C PRO A 534 -20.51 23.83 -2.57
N VAL A 535 -21.01 22.79 -1.91
CA VAL A 535 -22.33 22.18 -2.13
C VAL A 535 -23.10 22.10 -0.82
N GLY A 536 -24.43 22.08 -0.89
CA GLY A 536 -25.27 22.24 0.30
C GLY A 536 -24.98 21.25 1.42
N ALA A 537 -24.82 19.96 1.11
CA ALA A 537 -24.53 18.92 2.12
C ALA A 537 -23.23 19.18 2.90
N ASP A 538 -22.18 19.62 2.20
CA ASP A 538 -20.87 19.87 2.80
C ASP A 538 -20.85 21.15 3.65
N ILE A 539 -21.56 22.19 3.20
CA ILE A 539 -21.72 23.42 3.96
C ILE A 539 -22.56 23.19 5.21
N LEU A 540 -23.66 22.44 5.10
CA LEU A 540 -24.48 22.06 6.26
C LEU A 540 -23.68 21.26 7.28
N TRP A 541 -22.85 20.31 6.82
CA TRP A 541 -21.95 19.58 7.70
C TRP A 541 -21.02 20.54 8.45
N LEU A 542 -20.34 21.45 7.73
CA LEU A 542 -19.40 22.39 8.33
C LEU A 542 -20.05 23.31 9.38
N LEU A 543 -21.30 23.72 9.14
CA LEU A 543 -22.09 24.59 10.02
C LEU A 543 -22.62 23.87 11.26
N ASN A 544 -22.93 22.57 11.14
CA ASN A 544 -23.57 21.78 12.20
C ASN A 544 -22.58 20.94 13.03
N GLU A 545 -21.30 20.87 12.63
CA GLU A 545 -20.28 20.09 13.33
C GLU A 545 -19.92 20.72 14.69
N LYS A 546 -20.36 20.06 15.77
CA LYS A 546 -20.24 20.57 17.15
C LYS A 546 -18.83 20.47 17.71
N ARG A 547 -17.97 19.62 17.15
CA ARG A 547 -16.57 19.48 17.58
C ARG A 547 -15.69 20.63 17.11
N LEU A 548 -16.14 21.40 16.11
CA LEU A 548 -15.47 22.63 15.68
C LEU A 548 -16.01 23.81 16.48
N SER A 549 -15.10 24.65 17.00
CA SER A 549 -15.50 25.92 17.59
C SER A 549 -16.20 26.79 16.55
N GLU A 550 -17.17 27.60 16.97
CA GLU A 550 -17.87 28.52 16.07
C GLU A 550 -16.91 29.44 15.31
N LYS A 551 -15.86 29.95 15.98
CA LYS A 551 -14.81 30.75 15.34
C LYS A 551 -14.08 30.00 14.23
N THR A 552 -13.72 28.73 14.46
CA THR A 552 -13.03 27.89 13.47
C THR A 552 -13.94 27.55 12.31
N SER A 553 -15.18 27.11 12.59
CA SER A 553 -16.17 26.80 11.55
C SER A 553 -16.42 28.01 10.64
N THR A 554 -16.56 29.21 11.20
CA THR A 554 -16.71 30.44 10.43
C THR A 554 -15.47 30.75 9.58
N ALA A 555 -14.25 30.60 10.11
CA ALA A 555 -13.02 30.83 9.34
C ALA A 555 -12.85 29.84 8.17
N LEU A 556 -13.20 28.56 8.38
CA LEU A 556 -13.22 27.54 7.35
C LEU A 556 -14.28 27.86 6.28
N LEU A 557 -15.49 28.26 6.70
CA LEU A 557 -16.57 28.64 5.79
C LEU A 557 -16.15 29.81 4.90
N VAL A 558 -15.55 30.86 5.48
CA VAL A 558 -15.00 32.00 4.74
C VAL A 558 -13.97 31.52 3.71
N SER A 559 -13.04 30.65 4.11
CA SER A 559 -12.00 30.13 3.21
C SER A 559 -12.56 29.31 2.05
N VAL A 560 -13.62 28.52 2.29
CA VAL A 560 -14.34 27.78 1.24
C VAL A 560 -15.05 28.76 0.31
N LEU A 561 -15.87 29.67 0.84
CA LEU A 561 -16.68 30.60 0.05
C LEU A 561 -15.84 31.61 -0.75
N GLN A 562 -14.67 32.02 -0.26
CA GLN A 562 -13.74 32.87 -1.01
C GLN A 562 -13.34 32.23 -2.34
N ARG A 563 -13.13 30.90 -2.36
CA ARG A 563 -12.70 30.13 -3.54
C ARG A 563 -13.87 29.63 -4.40
N THR A 564 -15.11 29.80 -3.93
CA THR A 564 -16.32 29.37 -4.63
C THR A 564 -16.62 30.29 -5.83
N HIS A 565 -17.04 29.69 -6.95
CA HIS A 565 -17.50 30.45 -8.12
C HIS A 565 -18.83 31.15 -7.82
N ASN A 566 -19.07 32.31 -8.45
CA ASN A 566 -20.22 33.17 -8.13
C ASN A 566 -21.58 32.45 -8.33
N GLU A 567 -21.72 31.61 -9.36
CA GLU A 567 -22.95 30.84 -9.62
C GLU A 567 -23.25 29.79 -8.52
N GLN A 568 -22.23 29.08 -8.06
CA GLN A 568 -22.36 28.11 -6.97
C GLN A 568 -22.69 28.81 -5.65
N LEU A 569 -22.07 29.97 -5.40
CA LEU A 569 -22.39 30.81 -4.24
C LEU A 569 -23.85 31.27 -4.26
N ALA A 570 -24.35 31.70 -5.43
CA ALA A 570 -25.75 32.09 -5.59
C ALA A 570 -26.71 30.91 -5.37
N THR A 571 -26.32 29.71 -5.79
CA THR A 571 -27.09 28.47 -5.55
C THR A 571 -27.19 28.16 -4.05
N LEU A 572 -26.07 28.22 -3.32
CA LEU A 572 -26.03 27.98 -1.87
C LEU A 572 -26.88 28.99 -1.08
N LEU A 573 -26.85 30.27 -1.47
CA LEU A 573 -27.62 31.33 -0.81
C LEU A 573 -29.11 31.29 -1.15
N SER A 574 -29.47 30.71 -2.31
CA SER A 574 -30.86 30.55 -2.72
C SER A 574 -31.59 29.46 -1.93
N ASP A 575 -30.87 28.47 -1.40
CA ASP A 575 -31.41 27.53 -0.42
C ASP A 575 -31.74 28.27 0.89
N ARG A 576 -32.97 28.08 1.38
CA ARG A 576 -33.48 28.79 2.56
C ARG A 576 -32.67 28.49 3.82
N ALA A 577 -32.49 27.21 4.14
CA ALA A 577 -31.85 26.81 5.38
C ALA A 577 -30.36 27.16 5.36
N ILE A 578 -29.68 26.84 4.24
CA ILE A 578 -28.25 27.07 4.10
C ILE A 578 -27.96 28.57 4.03
N GLY A 579 -28.70 29.31 3.20
CA GLY A 579 -28.51 30.74 3.02
C GLY A 579 -28.67 31.53 4.33
N GLU A 580 -29.67 31.19 5.15
CA GLU A 580 -29.87 31.82 6.47
C GLU A 580 -28.68 31.60 7.40
N HIS A 581 -28.16 30.37 7.47
CA HIS A 581 -27.01 30.06 8.32
C HIS A 581 -25.72 30.69 7.80
N ILE A 582 -25.48 30.71 6.48
CA ILE A 582 -24.31 31.38 5.90
C ILE A 582 -24.36 32.88 6.25
N VAL A 583 -25.49 33.54 6.02
CA VAL A 583 -25.63 34.98 6.27
C VAL A 583 -25.49 35.32 7.75
N ALA A 584 -25.99 34.48 8.65
CA ALA A 584 -25.87 34.66 10.10
C ALA A 584 -24.42 34.47 10.60
N ARG A 585 -23.65 33.55 10.01
CA ARG A 585 -22.28 33.23 10.44
C ARG A 585 -21.21 34.18 9.91
N LEU A 586 -21.44 34.84 8.77
CA LEU A 586 -20.48 35.76 8.18
C LEU A 586 -20.45 37.10 8.95
N SER A 587 -19.33 37.33 9.65
CA SER A 587 -19.04 38.57 10.38
C SER A 587 -18.68 39.74 9.45
N ASP A 588 -18.49 40.93 10.04
CA ASP A 588 -18.23 42.20 9.34
C ASP A 588 -17.01 42.16 8.41
N GLY A 589 -16.05 41.24 8.62
CA GLY A 589 -14.87 41.09 7.78
C GLY A 589 -15.06 40.29 6.48
N ALA A 590 -16.25 39.74 6.22
CA ALA A 590 -16.52 38.89 5.05
C ALA A 590 -17.62 39.42 4.12
N VAL A 591 -17.94 40.71 4.25
CA VAL A 591 -19.00 41.40 3.49
C VAL A 591 -18.79 41.28 1.98
N ASP A 592 -17.55 41.28 1.50
CA ASP A 592 -17.22 41.13 0.08
C ASP A 592 -17.71 39.80 -0.52
N ILE A 593 -17.75 38.72 0.26
CA ILE A 593 -18.25 37.42 -0.21
C ILE A 593 -19.75 37.52 -0.48
N LEU A 594 -20.51 38.12 0.43
CA LEU A 594 -21.94 38.34 0.26
C LEU A 594 -22.23 39.35 -0.86
N ALA A 595 -21.41 40.40 -0.98
CA ALA A 595 -21.53 41.38 -2.06
C ALA A 595 -21.32 40.77 -3.45
N ARG A 596 -20.39 39.81 -3.61
CA ARG A 596 -20.20 39.06 -4.87
C ARG A 596 -21.46 38.34 -5.32
N ALA A 597 -22.27 37.84 -4.39
CA ALA A 597 -23.51 37.16 -4.70
C ALA A 597 -24.60 38.11 -5.21
N LEU A 598 -24.60 39.38 -4.80
CA LEU A 598 -25.60 40.39 -5.21
C LEU A 598 -25.54 40.78 -6.69
N VAL A 599 -24.49 40.38 -7.40
CA VAL A 599 -24.35 40.57 -8.85
C VAL A 599 -24.95 39.39 -9.65
N GLN A 600 -25.27 38.29 -8.97
CA GLN A 600 -25.81 37.07 -9.58
C GLN A 600 -27.34 37.02 -9.50
N ASP A 601 -27.95 36.12 -10.26
CA ASP A 601 -29.40 35.92 -10.25
C ASP A 601 -29.83 35.07 -9.04
N LEU A 602 -29.95 35.72 -7.88
CA LEU A 602 -30.47 35.13 -6.64
C LEU A 602 -32.00 35.10 -6.66
N SER A 603 -32.65 34.13 -5.99
CA SER A 603 -34.08 34.25 -5.71
C SER A 603 -34.39 35.53 -4.92
N MET A 604 -35.58 36.13 -5.09
CA MET A 604 -35.89 37.41 -4.44
C MET A 604 -35.75 37.35 -2.91
N ASN A 605 -36.20 36.28 -2.26
CA ASN A 605 -36.10 36.14 -0.81
C ASN A 605 -34.65 36.00 -0.35
N ALA A 606 -33.82 35.24 -1.07
CA ALA A 606 -32.40 35.14 -0.78
C ALA A 606 -31.68 36.49 -0.99
N TYR A 607 -32.02 37.19 -2.07
CA TYR A 607 -31.52 38.52 -2.39
C TYR A 607 -31.78 39.48 -1.24
N ILE A 608 -33.03 39.59 -0.76
CA ILE A 608 -33.40 40.46 0.37
C ILE A 608 -32.67 40.08 1.66
N ARG A 609 -32.57 38.79 2.01
CA ARG A 609 -31.83 38.36 3.21
C ARG A 609 -30.37 38.79 3.18
N VAL A 610 -29.70 38.63 2.04
CA VAL A 610 -28.31 39.06 1.87
C VAL A 610 -28.20 40.57 2.04
N ILE A 611 -29.10 41.33 1.42
CA ILE A 611 -29.09 42.81 1.49
C ILE A 611 -29.29 43.30 2.92
N LEU A 612 -30.25 42.74 3.65
CA LEU A 612 -30.53 43.11 5.05
C LEU A 612 -29.33 42.85 5.97
N SER A 613 -28.49 41.87 5.64
CA SER A 613 -27.24 41.62 6.38
C SER A 613 -26.08 42.51 5.93
N VAL A 614 -26.02 42.86 4.64
CA VAL A 614 -24.92 43.66 4.06
C VAL A 614 -25.07 45.16 4.34
N ILE A 615 -26.27 45.73 4.18
CA ILE A 615 -26.51 47.18 4.30
C ILE A 615 -26.01 47.77 5.63
N PRO A 616 -26.23 47.17 6.81
CA PRO A 616 -25.75 47.72 8.08
C PRO A 616 -24.22 47.75 8.21
N LYS A 617 -23.51 46.97 7.39
CA LYS A 617 -22.07 46.68 7.53
C LYS A 617 -21.18 47.41 6.51
N VAL A 618 -21.77 48.14 5.57
CA VAL A 618 -21.03 48.87 4.54
C VAL A 618 -21.09 50.38 4.76
N ASP A 619 -20.14 51.11 4.18
CA ASP A 619 -20.14 52.57 4.22
C ASP A 619 -21.32 53.18 3.43
N ASP A 620 -21.59 54.46 3.65
CA ASP A 620 -22.75 55.11 3.06
C ASP A 620 -22.68 55.20 1.52
N ALA A 621 -21.46 55.25 0.95
CA ALA A 621 -21.28 55.22 -0.50
C ALA A 621 -21.75 53.89 -1.10
N ARG A 622 -21.34 52.78 -0.50
CA ARG A 622 -21.71 51.43 -0.91
C ARG A 622 -23.17 51.12 -0.59
N LYS A 623 -23.73 51.62 0.53
CA LYS A 623 -25.17 51.53 0.82
C LYS A 623 -25.99 52.12 -0.31
N PHE A 624 -25.58 53.28 -0.82
CA PHE A 624 -26.26 53.92 -1.94
C PHE A 624 -26.22 53.06 -3.21
N GLU A 625 -25.04 52.61 -3.63
CA GLU A 625 -24.88 51.77 -4.83
C GLU A 625 -25.74 50.49 -4.76
N ILE A 626 -25.77 49.85 -3.58
CA ILE A 626 -26.60 48.67 -3.34
C ILE A 626 -28.07 49.05 -3.39
N ALA A 627 -28.50 50.09 -2.68
CA ALA A 627 -29.91 50.50 -2.64
C ALA A 627 -30.46 50.86 -4.03
N GLU A 628 -29.67 51.53 -4.87
CA GLU A 628 -30.04 51.91 -6.24
C GLU A 628 -30.28 50.68 -7.13
N ARG A 629 -29.42 49.66 -7.04
CA ARG A 629 -29.61 48.41 -7.79
C ARG A 629 -30.78 47.59 -7.24
N VAL A 630 -30.93 47.55 -5.93
CA VAL A 630 -31.91 46.70 -5.24
C VAL A 630 -33.34 47.19 -5.43
N ILE A 631 -33.56 48.50 -5.31
CA ILE A 631 -34.91 49.07 -5.29
C ILE A 631 -35.69 48.71 -6.56
N GLY A 632 -35.04 48.67 -7.72
CA GLY A 632 -35.70 48.33 -8.98
C GLY A 632 -36.22 46.89 -9.01
N ARG A 633 -35.48 45.95 -8.40
CA ARG A 633 -35.91 44.55 -8.28
C ARG A 633 -37.06 44.42 -7.28
N CYS A 634 -37.00 45.14 -6.16
CA CYS A 634 -38.05 45.18 -5.14
C CYS A 634 -39.35 45.78 -5.66
N LEU A 635 -39.29 46.83 -6.48
CA LEU A 635 -40.47 47.46 -7.10
C LEU A 635 -41.18 46.53 -8.10
N ARG A 636 -40.49 45.51 -8.63
CA ARG A 636 -41.04 44.59 -9.64
C ARG A 636 -41.50 43.24 -9.09
N ASN A 637 -41.05 42.85 -7.89
CA ASN A 637 -41.27 41.50 -7.38
C ASN A 637 -41.74 41.53 -5.92
N ARG A 638 -42.54 40.52 -5.55
CA ARG A 638 -42.90 40.24 -4.14
C ARG A 638 -41.76 39.53 -3.43
N PHE A 639 -41.66 39.71 -2.13
CA PHE A 639 -40.71 39.00 -1.27
C PHE A 639 -41.28 38.76 0.13
N GLU A 640 -40.73 37.77 0.83
CA GLU A 640 -41.11 37.42 2.19
C GLU A 640 -40.67 38.49 3.20
N GLY A 641 -41.46 38.66 4.27
CA GLY A 641 -41.20 39.62 5.35
C GLY A 641 -41.98 40.92 5.19
N ASP A 642 -41.51 41.97 5.89
CA ASP A 642 -42.13 43.29 5.86
C ASP A 642 -41.65 44.09 4.65
N GLU A 643 -42.36 43.95 3.52
CA GLU A 643 -42.05 44.68 2.28
C GLU A 643 -42.03 46.20 2.48
N ALA A 644 -42.91 46.74 3.32
CA ALA A 644 -43.03 48.17 3.55
C ALA A 644 -41.81 48.72 4.30
N ALA A 645 -41.36 48.01 5.35
CA ALA A 645 -40.16 48.39 6.09
C ALA A 645 -38.90 48.35 5.20
N VAL A 646 -38.77 47.33 4.33
CA VAL A 646 -37.62 47.21 3.41
C VAL A 646 -37.63 48.35 2.38
N LEU A 647 -38.77 48.65 1.76
CA LEU A 647 -38.85 49.75 0.81
C LEU A 647 -38.63 51.10 1.47
N SER A 648 -39.18 51.32 2.66
CA SER A 648 -38.96 52.55 3.44
C SER A 648 -37.47 52.75 3.77
N MET A 649 -36.77 51.68 4.16
CA MET A 649 -35.32 51.70 4.37
C MET A 649 -34.57 52.07 3.09
N LEU A 650 -34.88 51.43 1.97
CA LEU A 650 -34.22 51.68 0.68
C LEU A 650 -34.47 53.10 0.18
N PHE A 651 -35.70 53.60 0.28
CA PHE A 651 -36.02 54.99 -0.02
C PHE A 651 -35.31 55.95 0.93
N GLY A 652 -35.18 55.61 2.22
CA GLY A 652 -34.41 56.39 3.19
C GLY A 652 -32.93 56.53 2.80
N ILE A 653 -32.30 55.44 2.36
CA ILE A 653 -30.90 55.43 1.89
C ILE A 653 -30.75 56.25 0.60
N LEU A 654 -31.67 56.12 -0.35
CA LEU A 654 -31.64 56.87 -1.61
C LEU A 654 -31.93 58.36 -1.40
N GLY A 655 -32.84 58.68 -0.48
CA GLY A 655 -33.17 60.04 -0.07
C GLY A 655 -33.38 61.01 -1.25
N GLU A 656 -32.66 62.12 -1.23
CA GLU A 656 -32.74 63.16 -2.28
C GLU A 656 -32.20 62.71 -3.64
N ARG A 657 -31.39 61.64 -3.67
CA ARG A 657 -30.80 61.09 -4.89
C ARG A 657 -31.74 60.13 -5.63
N LEU A 658 -32.91 59.82 -5.08
CA LEU A 658 -33.91 59.00 -5.75
C LEU A 658 -34.39 59.68 -7.05
N ASP A 659 -34.38 58.94 -8.16
CA ASP A 659 -35.11 59.30 -9.37
C ASP A 659 -36.57 58.84 -9.24
N GLY A 660 -37.44 59.76 -8.82
CA GLY A 660 -38.86 59.51 -8.69
C GLY A 660 -39.56 59.12 -10.00
N LYS A 661 -39.07 59.61 -11.16
CA LYS A 661 -39.64 59.26 -12.46
C LYS A 661 -39.31 57.82 -12.82
N TRP A 662 -38.05 57.43 -12.64
CA TRP A 662 -37.64 56.04 -12.85
C TRP A 662 -38.36 55.07 -11.89
N ALA A 663 -38.55 55.44 -10.62
CA ALA A 663 -39.29 54.62 -9.66
C ALA A 663 -40.75 54.43 -10.08
N ALA A 664 -41.42 55.49 -10.53
CA ALA A 664 -42.79 55.42 -11.04
C ALA A 664 -42.91 54.48 -12.26
N ARG A 665 -42.03 54.63 -13.25
CA ARG A 665 -41.98 53.74 -14.44
C ARG A 665 -41.74 52.29 -14.03
N THR A 666 -40.72 52.07 -13.22
CA THR A 666 -40.28 50.72 -12.83
C THR A 666 -41.32 49.97 -11.99
N GLY A 667 -42.07 50.68 -11.15
CA GLY A 667 -42.97 50.10 -10.17
C GLY A 667 -44.47 50.12 -10.51
N LEU A 668 -44.92 50.94 -11.48
CA LEU A 668 -46.35 51.16 -11.73
C LEU A 668 -46.80 50.88 -13.17
N GLU A 669 -45.88 50.72 -14.12
CA GLU A 669 -46.19 50.45 -15.52
C GLU A 669 -47.03 49.17 -15.71
N ARG A 670 -47.62 49.04 -16.90
CA ARG A 670 -48.52 47.94 -17.30
C ARG A 670 -47.96 46.53 -17.05
N GLY A 671 -46.64 46.35 -17.10
CA GLY A 671 -45.99 45.05 -16.86
C GLY A 671 -45.95 44.61 -15.39
N ILE A 672 -46.37 45.46 -14.46
CA ILE A 672 -46.35 45.19 -13.02
C ILE A 672 -47.73 44.75 -12.54
N ASP A 673 -47.76 43.62 -11.81
CA ASP A 673 -48.96 43.08 -11.18
C ASP A 673 -49.65 44.11 -10.29
N ALA A 674 -50.98 44.16 -10.33
CA ALA A 674 -51.79 45.14 -9.62
C ALA A 674 -51.49 45.20 -8.12
N LYS A 675 -51.26 44.05 -7.47
CA LYS A 675 -50.95 44.01 -6.03
C LYS A 675 -49.57 44.57 -5.70
N ILE A 676 -48.61 44.44 -6.63
CA ILE A 676 -47.28 45.04 -6.49
C ILE A 676 -47.36 46.55 -6.72
N ALA A 677 -48.13 46.98 -7.72
CA ALA A 677 -48.37 48.41 -7.98
C ALA A 677 -49.10 49.08 -6.80
N ASP A 678 -50.10 48.42 -6.21
CA ASP A 678 -50.79 48.86 -4.98
C ASP A 678 -49.78 49.09 -3.85
N ARG A 679 -48.97 48.06 -3.56
CA ARG A 679 -47.94 48.13 -2.52
C ARG A 679 -46.93 49.25 -2.79
N ASN A 680 -46.53 49.44 -4.05
CA ASN A 680 -45.59 50.48 -4.44
C ASN A 680 -46.15 51.87 -4.21
N LEU A 681 -47.40 52.14 -4.60
CA LEU A 681 -48.06 53.43 -4.36
C LEU A 681 -48.18 53.76 -2.87
N ILE A 682 -48.56 52.77 -2.06
CA ILE A 682 -48.63 52.93 -0.60
C ILE A 682 -47.23 53.20 -0.03
N SER A 683 -46.21 52.50 -0.53
CA SER A 683 -44.81 52.70 -0.10
C SER A 683 -44.23 54.05 -0.56
N PHE A 684 -44.70 54.57 -1.70
CA PHE A 684 -44.35 55.89 -2.21
C PHE A 684 -44.94 57.00 -1.34
N GLU A 685 -46.19 56.85 -0.90
CA GLU A 685 -46.87 57.80 -0.03
C GLU A 685 -46.28 57.83 1.39
N SER A 686 -45.91 56.65 1.92
CA SER A 686 -45.28 56.50 3.23
C SER A 686 -43.75 56.60 3.22
N ALA A 687 -43.13 56.95 2.09
CA ALA A 687 -41.67 57.06 1.96
C ALA A 687 -41.09 58.14 2.91
N PRO A 688 -39.83 57.98 3.39
CA PRO A 688 -39.16 59.01 4.16
C PRO A 688 -39.08 60.35 3.42
N SER A 689 -39.21 61.46 4.18
CA SER A 689 -39.41 62.82 3.64
C SER A 689 -38.49 63.21 2.46
N PRO A 690 -37.16 62.95 2.48
CA PRO A 690 -36.29 63.30 1.36
C PRO A 690 -36.64 62.57 0.05
N ALA A 691 -36.88 61.25 0.12
CA ALA A 691 -37.28 60.45 -1.04
C ALA A 691 -38.71 60.76 -1.49
N ARG A 692 -39.62 60.96 -0.53
CA ARG A 692 -41.01 61.33 -0.82
C ARG A 692 -41.11 62.61 -1.63
N LYS A 693 -40.31 63.64 -1.32
CA LYS A 693 -40.24 64.87 -2.13
C LYS A 693 -39.86 64.59 -3.59
N ARG A 694 -38.94 63.65 -3.84
CA ARG A 694 -38.55 63.23 -5.20
C ARG A 694 -39.67 62.51 -5.93
N ILE A 695 -40.46 61.71 -5.21
CA ILE A 695 -41.64 61.01 -5.77
C ILE A 695 -42.77 62.00 -6.06
N VAL A 696 -43.05 62.94 -5.16
CA VAL A 696 -44.04 64.02 -5.38
C VAL A 696 -43.67 64.89 -6.57
N ALA A 697 -42.37 65.17 -6.78
CA ALA A 697 -41.89 65.87 -7.98
C ALA A 697 -42.02 65.04 -9.28
N ALA A 698 -42.43 63.78 -9.19
CA ALA A 698 -42.61 62.86 -10.32
C ALA A 698 -44.08 62.45 -10.53
N VAL A 699 -45.06 63.15 -9.94
CA VAL A 699 -46.49 62.82 -10.07
C VAL A 699 -46.99 62.75 -11.52
N ALA A 700 -46.44 63.56 -12.44
CA ALA A 700 -46.74 63.45 -13.86
C ALA A 700 -46.37 62.09 -14.46
N GLU A 701 -45.24 61.51 -14.00
CA GLU A 701 -44.78 60.19 -14.44
C GLU A 701 -45.60 59.07 -13.80
N ILE A 702 -45.99 59.22 -12.52
CA ILE A 702 -46.95 58.31 -11.87
C ILE A 702 -48.25 58.27 -12.68
N ALA A 703 -48.78 59.44 -13.03
CA ALA A 703 -49.99 59.55 -13.81
C ALA A 703 -49.87 58.89 -15.19
N ARG A 704 -48.76 59.10 -15.89
CA ARG A 704 -48.49 58.46 -17.18
C ARG A 704 -48.37 56.93 -17.05
N ALA A 705 -47.66 56.44 -16.03
CA ALA A 705 -47.50 55.00 -15.79
C ALA A 705 -48.86 54.33 -15.52
N LEU A 706 -49.70 54.95 -14.68
CA LEU A 706 -51.05 54.49 -14.38
C LEU A 706 -51.97 54.55 -15.60
N GLN A 707 -51.93 55.63 -16.39
CA GLN A 707 -52.68 55.72 -17.64
C GLN A 707 -52.27 54.61 -18.63
N GLY A 708 -50.96 54.34 -18.74
CA GLY A 708 -50.41 53.29 -19.59
C GLY A 708 -50.82 51.86 -19.22
N ARG A 709 -51.39 51.65 -18.02
CA ARG A 709 -51.95 50.35 -17.62
C ARG A 709 -53.21 49.99 -18.43
N HIS A 710 -53.93 50.99 -18.95
CA HIS A 710 -55.22 50.84 -19.65
C HIS A 710 -56.33 50.15 -18.83
N ALA A 711 -56.11 49.98 -17.52
CA ALA A 711 -57.06 49.43 -16.57
C ALA A 711 -56.93 50.20 -15.26
N ILE A 712 -58.05 50.34 -14.54
CA ILE A 712 -58.08 50.86 -13.17
C ILE A 712 -58.30 49.64 -12.29
N ASP A 713 -57.19 48.99 -11.96
CA ASP A 713 -57.09 47.69 -11.28
C ASP A 713 -56.53 47.80 -9.86
N LEU A 714 -56.37 49.04 -9.37
CA LEU A 714 -55.81 49.36 -8.06
C LEU A 714 -56.89 49.45 -6.98
N THR A 715 -56.48 49.09 -5.76
CA THR A 715 -57.31 49.18 -4.55
C THR A 715 -57.60 50.62 -4.14
N GLU A 716 -58.64 50.81 -3.34
CA GLU A 716 -58.98 52.13 -2.78
C GLU A 716 -57.82 52.75 -2.00
N LEU A 717 -57.11 51.96 -1.18
CA LEU A 717 -55.95 52.44 -0.41
C LEU A 717 -54.82 52.95 -1.30
N ALA A 718 -54.53 52.27 -2.42
CA ALA A 718 -53.50 52.71 -3.36
C ALA A 718 -53.91 53.95 -4.16
N ASN A 719 -55.19 54.04 -4.54
CA ASN A 719 -55.74 55.24 -5.18
C ASN A 719 -55.73 56.44 -4.21
N ASP A 720 -56.07 56.22 -2.94
CA ASP A 720 -56.00 57.24 -1.89
C ASP A 720 -54.55 57.69 -1.63
N ALA A 721 -53.61 56.74 -1.56
CA ALA A 721 -52.18 57.05 -1.47
C ALA A 721 -51.68 57.87 -2.67
N CYS A 722 -52.12 57.53 -3.88
CA CYS A 722 -51.83 58.32 -5.07
C CYS A 722 -52.44 59.73 -4.97
N ALA A 723 -53.69 59.86 -4.51
CA ALA A 723 -54.34 61.15 -4.32
C ALA A 723 -53.58 62.03 -3.30
N ASN A 724 -53.08 61.45 -2.21
CA ASN A 724 -52.25 62.15 -1.22
C ASN A 724 -50.94 62.68 -1.80
N LEU A 725 -50.27 61.90 -2.66
CA LEU A 725 -49.09 62.38 -3.39
C LEU A 725 -49.44 63.56 -4.31
N MET A 726 -50.60 63.52 -4.96
CA MET A 726 -51.09 64.60 -5.83
C MET A 726 -51.46 65.86 -5.04
N PHE A 727 -52.09 65.72 -3.86
CA PHE A 727 -52.37 66.85 -2.95
C PHE A 727 -51.07 67.56 -2.54
N ASP A 728 -50.01 66.81 -2.24
CA ASP A 728 -48.73 67.41 -1.86
C ASP A 728 -47.96 68.04 -3.03
N ALA A 729 -48.18 67.53 -4.25
CA ALA A 729 -47.63 68.13 -5.47
C ALA A 729 -48.19 69.52 -5.73
N GLU A 730 -49.39 69.85 -5.22
CA GLU A 730 -50.00 71.18 -5.40
C GLU A 730 -49.12 72.32 -4.87
N LYS A 731 -48.45 72.09 -3.73
CA LYS A 731 -47.59 73.08 -3.07
C LYS A 731 -46.17 73.12 -3.63
N THR A 732 -45.72 72.05 -4.27
CA THR A 732 -44.29 71.82 -4.55
C THR A 732 -43.96 71.63 -6.04
N SER A 733 -44.91 71.11 -6.83
CA SER A 733 -44.72 70.66 -8.22
C SER A 733 -45.99 70.89 -9.06
N ARG A 734 -46.48 72.15 -9.08
CA ARG A 734 -47.77 72.51 -9.68
C ARG A 734 -47.86 72.17 -11.19
N LYS A 735 -46.76 72.32 -11.93
CA LYS A 735 -46.73 72.02 -13.38
C LYS A 735 -46.92 70.53 -13.62
N GLU A 736 -46.23 69.70 -12.85
CA GLU A 736 -46.29 68.26 -12.91
C GLU A 736 -47.69 67.74 -12.51
N LEU A 737 -48.34 68.41 -11.56
CA LEU A 737 -49.74 68.12 -11.19
C LEU A 737 -50.72 68.43 -12.33
N ILE A 738 -50.52 69.53 -13.08
CA ILE A 738 -51.35 69.86 -14.26
C ILE A 738 -51.21 68.78 -15.33
N ASP A 739 -49.96 68.36 -15.62
CA ASP A 739 -49.71 67.27 -16.57
C ASP A 739 -50.36 65.97 -16.09
N ALA A 740 -50.21 65.61 -14.80
CA ALA A 740 -50.82 64.43 -14.21
C ALA A 740 -52.35 64.42 -14.37
N ALA A 741 -52.98 65.58 -14.15
CA ALA A 741 -54.42 65.73 -14.31
C ALA A 741 -54.83 65.51 -15.77
N GLY A 742 -54.12 66.09 -16.74
CA GLY A 742 -54.39 65.89 -18.16
C GLY A 742 -54.29 64.44 -18.62
N TRP A 743 -53.34 63.68 -18.09
CA TRP A 743 -53.18 62.26 -18.43
C TRP A 743 -54.28 61.36 -17.83
N LEU A 744 -54.60 61.52 -16.55
CA LEU A 744 -55.47 60.57 -15.84
C LEU A 744 -56.95 60.91 -15.88
N MET A 745 -57.33 62.19 -15.85
CA MET A 745 -58.72 62.61 -15.64
C MET A 745 -59.75 61.97 -16.58
N PRO A 746 -59.49 61.84 -17.91
CA PRO A 746 -60.43 61.14 -18.80
C PRO A 746 -60.71 59.69 -18.40
N SER A 747 -59.66 58.97 -17.99
CA SER A 747 -59.78 57.57 -17.56
C SER A 747 -60.47 57.44 -16.21
N LEU A 748 -60.18 58.35 -15.27
CA LEU A 748 -60.80 58.37 -13.95
C LEU A 748 -62.30 58.66 -14.03
N LEU A 749 -62.72 59.66 -14.82
CA LEU A 749 -64.14 60.01 -14.98
C LEU A 749 -64.96 58.89 -15.63
N SER A 750 -64.32 58.08 -16.47
CA SER A 750 -64.93 56.91 -17.11
C SER A 750 -65.06 55.71 -16.16
N ALA A 751 -64.26 55.65 -15.09
CA ALA A 751 -64.18 54.50 -14.19
C ALA A 751 -65.19 54.55 -13.03
N ARG A 752 -66.47 54.65 -13.38
CA ARG A 752 -67.60 54.86 -12.47
C ARG A 752 -67.83 53.75 -11.44
N ARG A 753 -67.21 52.57 -11.61
CA ARG A 753 -67.35 51.44 -10.66
C ARG A 753 -66.10 51.19 -9.81
N GLN A 754 -65.06 51.99 -9.98
CA GLN A 754 -63.77 51.84 -9.30
C GLN A 754 -63.60 52.92 -8.22
N PRO A 755 -62.84 52.66 -7.14
CA PRO A 755 -62.67 53.60 -6.03
C PRO A 755 -61.62 54.67 -6.37
N VAL A 756 -61.96 55.58 -7.30
CA VAL A 756 -61.05 56.63 -7.82
C VAL A 756 -61.45 58.05 -7.42
N SER A 757 -62.49 58.20 -6.61
CA SER A 757 -63.11 59.49 -6.31
C SER A 757 -62.18 60.48 -5.62
N LEU A 758 -61.26 60.01 -4.77
CA LEU A 758 -60.27 60.88 -4.13
C LEU A 758 -59.20 61.36 -5.11
N MET A 759 -58.81 60.55 -6.10
CA MET A 759 -57.90 60.99 -7.17
C MET A 759 -58.56 62.06 -8.06
N ILE A 760 -59.86 61.93 -8.33
CA ILE A 760 -60.64 62.96 -9.01
C ILE A 760 -60.66 64.24 -8.18
N ALA A 761 -60.91 64.12 -6.87
CA ALA A 761 -60.85 65.24 -5.96
C ALA A 761 -59.47 65.91 -5.90
N ALA A 762 -58.39 65.14 -6.11
CA ALA A 762 -57.02 65.62 -6.18
C ALA A 762 -56.70 66.40 -7.48
N LEU A 763 -57.17 65.91 -8.64
CA LEU A 763 -56.74 66.36 -9.96
C LEU A 763 -57.74 67.30 -10.67
N PHE A 764 -59.05 67.09 -10.51
CA PHE A 764 -60.07 67.89 -11.19
C PHE A 764 -59.97 69.40 -10.88
N PRO A 765 -59.75 69.84 -9.62
CA PRO A 765 -59.63 71.26 -9.31
C PRO A 765 -58.48 71.94 -10.05
N THR A 766 -57.39 71.21 -10.33
CA THR A 766 -56.26 71.72 -11.09
C THR A 766 -56.65 72.03 -12.53
N ILE A 767 -57.36 71.11 -13.20
CA ILE A 767 -57.88 71.37 -14.55
C ILE A 767 -58.92 72.49 -14.53
N TYR A 768 -59.84 72.45 -13.58
CA TYR A 768 -60.91 73.44 -13.44
C TYR A 768 -60.36 74.87 -13.27
N GLY A 769 -59.30 75.02 -12.47
CA GLY A 769 -58.61 76.29 -12.27
C GLY A 769 -57.87 76.79 -13.52
N GLU A 770 -57.30 75.90 -14.34
CA GLU A 770 -56.69 76.28 -15.63
C GLU A 770 -57.76 76.64 -16.67
N LEU A 771 -58.89 75.91 -16.72
CA LEU A 771 -60.03 76.23 -17.60
C LEU A 771 -60.70 77.58 -17.26
N ALA A 772 -60.61 78.02 -16.00
CA ALA A 772 -61.14 79.29 -15.54
C ALA A 772 -60.29 80.51 -15.94
N LYS A 773 -59.05 80.31 -16.41
CA LYS A 773 -58.19 81.39 -16.91
C LYS A 773 -58.57 81.73 -18.35
N THR A 774 -58.47 83.01 -18.72
CA THR A 774 -58.91 83.56 -20.01
C THR A 774 -57.95 83.32 -21.19
N ASP A 775 -56.77 82.73 -20.98
CA ASP A 775 -55.75 82.48 -22.01
C ASP A 775 -55.66 81.00 -22.46
N ASP A 776 -54.85 80.74 -23.49
CA ASP A 776 -54.65 79.44 -24.14
C ASP A 776 -54.28 78.34 -23.13
N VAL A 777 -54.98 77.21 -23.24
CA VAL A 777 -54.88 76.09 -22.30
C VAL A 777 -53.82 75.11 -22.82
N PRO A 778 -52.96 74.54 -21.95
CA PRO A 778 -51.96 73.55 -22.38
C PRO A 778 -52.51 72.47 -23.32
N ASP A 779 -51.77 72.12 -24.38
CA ASP A 779 -52.23 71.19 -25.42
C ASP A 779 -52.72 69.84 -24.90
N LEU A 780 -52.12 69.34 -23.81
CA LEU A 780 -52.52 68.11 -23.15
C LEU A 780 -53.97 68.14 -22.64
N LEU A 781 -54.45 69.31 -22.21
CA LEU A 781 -55.79 69.50 -21.68
C LEU A 781 -56.86 69.65 -22.78
N LYS A 782 -56.45 69.83 -24.06
CA LYS A 782 -57.36 69.88 -25.22
C LYS A 782 -57.96 68.49 -25.55
N PHE A 783 -57.37 67.42 -25.02
CA PHE A 783 -57.83 66.04 -25.19
C PHE A 783 -58.76 65.55 -24.05
N VAL A 784 -59.02 66.39 -23.05
CA VAL A 784 -59.98 66.10 -21.98
C VAL A 784 -61.39 66.40 -22.53
N PRO A 785 -62.44 65.59 -22.28
CA PRO A 785 -63.71 65.60 -23.04
C PRO A 785 -64.53 66.90 -23.04
N PHE A 786 -64.10 67.93 -22.30
CA PHE A 786 -64.90 69.10 -21.94
C PHE A 786 -64.73 70.33 -22.84
N PHE A 787 -64.27 70.19 -24.10
CA PHE A 787 -63.96 71.34 -24.94
C PHE A 787 -65.23 71.95 -25.58
N ASP A 788 -65.95 72.77 -24.80
CA ASP A 788 -67.09 73.62 -25.22
C ASP A 788 -66.79 75.11 -24.93
N TRP A 789 -67.54 76.04 -25.51
CA TRP A 789 -67.27 77.50 -25.41
C TRP A 789 -67.38 78.06 -23.98
N ASP A 790 -68.18 77.43 -23.10
CA ASP A 790 -68.23 77.67 -21.65
C ASP A 790 -67.57 76.51 -20.90
N ARG A 791 -66.23 76.49 -20.96
CA ARG A 791 -65.34 75.42 -20.49
C ARG A 791 -65.62 74.98 -19.04
N CYS A 792 -65.83 75.94 -18.13
CA CYS A 792 -66.08 75.63 -16.73
C CYS A 792 -67.49 75.04 -16.50
N LYS A 793 -68.51 75.46 -17.27
CA LYS A 793 -69.85 74.88 -17.16
C LYS A 793 -69.92 73.45 -17.68
N ALA A 794 -69.26 73.16 -18.81
CA ALA A 794 -69.15 71.80 -19.34
C ALA A 794 -68.41 70.88 -18.36
N ALA A 795 -67.27 71.33 -17.81
CA ALA A 795 -66.51 70.58 -16.81
C ALA A 795 -67.34 70.23 -15.56
N ARG A 796 -68.10 71.20 -15.01
CA ARG A 796 -69.00 70.93 -13.87
C ARG A 796 -70.10 69.93 -14.22
N HIS A 797 -70.63 69.98 -15.45
CA HIS A 797 -71.72 69.10 -15.86
C HIS A 797 -71.29 67.64 -15.86
N GLU A 798 -70.17 67.33 -16.52
CA GLU A 798 -69.71 65.96 -16.65
C GLU A 798 -69.00 65.45 -15.39
N LEU A 799 -68.42 66.32 -14.54
CA LEU A 799 -68.06 65.94 -13.17
C LEU A 799 -69.27 65.43 -12.37
N VAL A 800 -70.35 66.23 -12.33
CA VAL A 800 -71.55 65.88 -11.56
C VAL A 800 -72.23 64.63 -12.14
N GLU A 801 -72.32 64.52 -13.46
CA GLU A 801 -72.88 63.34 -14.12
C GLU A 801 -72.06 62.07 -13.83
N ALA A 802 -70.73 62.15 -13.88
CA ALA A 802 -69.86 61.02 -13.54
C ALA A 802 -70.01 60.60 -12.07
N PHE A 803 -70.02 61.55 -11.12
CA PHE A 803 -70.22 61.24 -9.71
C PHE A 803 -71.61 60.63 -9.42
N MET A 804 -72.68 61.24 -9.94
CA MET A 804 -74.04 60.76 -9.68
C MET A 804 -74.34 59.38 -10.29
N SER A 805 -73.59 58.98 -11.32
CA SER A 805 -73.73 57.68 -12.00
C SER A 805 -72.68 56.64 -11.59
N SER A 806 -71.93 56.90 -10.52
CA SER A 806 -70.84 56.05 -10.04
C SER A 806 -71.10 55.45 -8.64
N THR A 807 -70.23 54.53 -8.24
CA THR A 807 -70.16 53.97 -6.88
C THR A 807 -69.21 54.76 -5.98
N TRP A 808 -68.85 55.98 -6.37
CA TRP A 808 -67.89 56.83 -5.68
C TRP A 808 -68.44 57.36 -4.35
N LYS A 809 -67.51 57.70 -3.44
CA LYS A 809 -67.84 58.38 -2.18
C LYS A 809 -68.42 59.75 -2.47
N ALA A 810 -69.61 60.01 -1.93
CA ALA A 810 -70.33 61.24 -2.20
C ALA A 810 -69.58 62.45 -1.61
N GLY A 811 -68.89 62.24 -0.48
CA GLY A 811 -68.02 63.20 0.16
C GLY A 811 -66.90 63.74 -0.71
N ASP A 812 -66.36 62.90 -1.60
CA ASP A 812 -65.27 63.32 -2.49
C ASP A 812 -65.76 64.32 -3.54
N LEU A 813 -67.07 64.33 -3.90
CA LEU A 813 -67.64 65.38 -4.74
C LEU A 813 -67.67 66.72 -3.99
N ALA A 814 -68.06 66.70 -2.72
CA ALA A 814 -68.04 67.89 -1.86
C ALA A 814 -66.61 68.41 -1.65
N LEU A 815 -65.64 67.52 -1.42
CA LEU A 815 -64.22 67.86 -1.37
C LEU A 815 -63.75 68.49 -2.69
N THR A 816 -64.11 67.88 -3.83
CA THR A 816 -63.78 68.42 -5.16
C THR A 816 -64.36 69.82 -5.33
N ALA A 817 -65.61 70.04 -4.96
CA ALA A 817 -66.30 71.32 -5.09
C ALA A 817 -65.68 72.42 -4.22
N CYS A 818 -65.31 72.09 -2.98
CA CYS A 818 -64.57 72.98 -2.08
C CYS A 818 -63.21 73.36 -2.68
N ARG A 819 -62.45 72.38 -3.18
CA ARG A 819 -61.14 72.63 -3.79
C ARG A 819 -61.22 73.42 -5.10
N CYS A 820 -62.32 73.30 -5.85
CA CYS A 820 -62.58 74.14 -7.03
C CYS A 820 -62.96 75.59 -6.69
N GLY A 821 -63.32 75.88 -5.43
CA GLY A 821 -63.85 77.19 -5.04
C GLY A 821 -65.23 77.53 -5.61
N ASP A 822 -65.98 76.54 -6.11
CA ASP A 822 -67.28 76.75 -6.78
C ASP A 822 -68.38 75.80 -6.26
N VAL A 823 -68.44 75.69 -4.91
CA VAL A 823 -69.36 74.82 -4.18
C VAL A 823 -70.81 75.05 -4.60
N ALA A 824 -71.26 76.31 -4.63
CA ALA A 824 -72.63 76.66 -4.96
C ALA A 824 -73.05 76.19 -6.35
N LYS A 825 -72.24 76.39 -7.40
CA LYS A 825 -72.63 76.00 -8.76
C LYS A 825 -72.57 74.50 -8.98
N ILE A 826 -71.60 73.80 -8.36
CA ILE A 826 -71.49 72.34 -8.47
C ILE A 826 -72.68 71.68 -7.75
N LEU A 827 -72.97 72.07 -6.49
CA LEU A 827 -74.09 71.49 -5.74
C LEU A 827 -75.45 71.87 -6.33
N LYS A 828 -75.62 73.09 -6.86
CA LYS A 828 -76.86 73.48 -7.57
C LYS A 828 -77.08 72.61 -8.83
N ARG A 829 -76.00 72.17 -9.48
CA ARG A 829 -76.08 71.23 -10.60
C ARG A 829 -76.44 69.81 -10.15
N VAL A 830 -75.92 69.34 -9.02
CA VAL A 830 -76.35 68.07 -8.40
C VAL A 830 -77.84 68.11 -8.14
N ALA A 831 -78.32 69.17 -7.45
CA ALA A 831 -79.73 69.35 -7.14
C ALA A 831 -80.59 69.27 -8.42
N SER A 832 -80.18 69.98 -9.48
CA SER A 832 -80.90 70.08 -10.75
C SER A 832 -80.89 68.79 -11.61
N SER A 833 -80.18 67.75 -11.19
CA SER A 833 -80.08 66.48 -11.91
C SER A 833 -81.08 65.46 -11.35
N SER A 834 -81.46 64.46 -12.16
CA SER A 834 -82.36 63.38 -11.72
C SER A 834 -81.75 62.61 -10.55
N GLY A 835 -82.49 62.46 -9.45
CA GLY A 835 -81.99 61.86 -8.20
C GLY A 835 -81.09 62.79 -7.35
N GLY A 836 -81.02 64.08 -7.69
CA GLY A 836 -80.14 65.05 -7.03
C GLY A 836 -80.34 65.20 -5.52
N GLU A 837 -81.60 65.17 -5.04
CA GLU A 837 -81.90 65.36 -3.62
C GLU A 837 -81.39 64.20 -2.75
N GLU A 838 -81.58 62.96 -3.20
CA GLU A 838 -81.04 61.77 -2.54
C GLU A 838 -79.50 61.80 -2.52
N TYR A 839 -78.89 62.28 -3.60
CA TYR A 839 -77.44 62.43 -3.68
C TYR A 839 -76.91 63.52 -2.74
N LEU A 840 -77.62 64.65 -2.56
CA LEU A 840 -77.25 65.68 -1.57
C LEU A 840 -77.27 65.12 -0.15
N THR A 841 -78.26 64.29 0.21
CA THR A 841 -78.31 63.61 1.50
C THR A 841 -77.13 62.65 1.70
N ARG A 842 -76.72 61.93 0.64
CA ARG A 842 -75.50 61.10 0.67
C ARG A 842 -74.24 61.92 0.91
N ILE A 843 -74.15 63.13 0.34
CA ILE A 843 -73.05 64.07 0.61
C ILE A 843 -73.05 64.47 2.09
N GLU A 844 -74.19 64.84 2.66
CA GLU A 844 -74.32 65.24 4.07
C GLU A 844 -73.84 64.15 5.04
N GLY A 845 -74.08 62.87 4.70
CA GLY A 845 -73.66 61.72 5.47
C GLY A 845 -72.19 61.28 5.31
N ASP A 846 -71.42 61.92 4.41
CA ASP A 846 -70.07 61.51 4.03
C ASP A 846 -69.14 62.73 3.95
N LEU A 847 -68.97 63.50 5.04
CA LEU A 847 -68.14 64.72 5.04
C LEU A 847 -66.86 64.61 5.90
N GLU A 848 -66.51 63.42 6.38
CA GLU A 848 -65.41 63.22 7.33
C GLU A 848 -64.04 63.68 6.80
N ARG A 849 -63.84 63.65 5.47
CA ARG A 849 -62.58 64.06 4.80
C ARG A 849 -62.42 65.58 4.65
N LEU A 850 -63.48 66.36 4.85
CA LEU A 850 -63.42 67.83 4.79
C LEU A 850 -62.97 68.41 6.14
N ASP A 851 -62.26 69.53 6.09
CA ASP A 851 -61.97 70.30 7.30
C ASP A 851 -63.25 70.94 7.87
N SER A 852 -63.20 71.39 9.13
CA SER A 852 -64.38 71.95 9.81
C SER A 852 -64.97 73.19 9.12
N ASN A 853 -64.19 73.87 8.26
CA ASN A 853 -64.67 74.99 7.44
C ASN A 853 -65.40 74.48 6.20
N GLY A 854 -64.83 73.51 5.49
CA GLY A 854 -65.46 72.86 4.34
C GLY A 854 -66.77 72.17 4.69
N GLN A 855 -66.83 71.45 5.81
CA GLN A 855 -68.08 70.81 6.29
C GLN A 855 -69.20 71.84 6.50
N ARG A 856 -68.89 72.96 7.16
CA ARG A 856 -69.86 74.04 7.38
C ARG A 856 -70.31 74.70 6.08
N LEU A 857 -69.38 74.92 5.14
CA LEU A 857 -69.69 75.52 3.84
C LEU A 857 -70.63 74.62 3.04
N ILE A 858 -70.34 73.32 2.95
CA ILE A 858 -71.18 72.34 2.24
C ILE A 858 -72.58 72.29 2.84
N MET A 859 -72.69 72.09 4.16
CA MET A 859 -74.00 72.02 4.85
C MET A 859 -74.83 73.29 4.64
N ARG A 860 -74.20 74.46 4.75
CA ARG A 860 -74.86 75.74 4.53
C ARG A 860 -75.38 75.86 3.09
N THR A 861 -74.56 75.54 2.10
CA THR A 861 -74.94 75.65 0.69
C THR A 861 -76.03 74.64 0.30
N ILE A 862 -76.04 73.43 0.87
CA ILE A 862 -77.13 72.46 0.67
C ILE A 862 -78.44 73.00 1.25
N ALA A 863 -78.40 73.58 2.46
CA ALA A 863 -79.57 74.21 3.07
C ALA A 863 -80.12 75.37 2.21
N GLU A 864 -79.24 76.25 1.70
CA GLU A 864 -79.61 77.36 0.82
C GLU A 864 -80.26 76.87 -0.50
N ILE A 865 -79.73 75.80 -1.11
CA ILE A 865 -80.32 75.22 -2.34
C ILE A 865 -81.69 74.59 -2.08
N ARG A 866 -81.89 73.97 -0.92
CA ARG A 866 -83.20 73.40 -0.52
C ARG A 866 -84.23 74.48 -0.26
N SER A 867 -83.84 75.61 0.36
CA SER A 867 -84.76 76.74 0.56
C SER A 867 -85.16 77.42 -0.74
N ASP A 868 -84.30 77.46 -1.76
CA ASP A 868 -84.59 78.04 -3.08
C ASP A 868 -85.56 77.19 -3.94
N ARG A 869 -85.92 75.98 -3.50
CA ARG A 869 -86.80 75.03 -4.23
C ARG A 869 -88.24 74.97 -3.72
N HIS A 870 -88.54 75.62 -2.60
CA HIS A 870 -89.87 75.66 -2.00
C HIS A 870 -90.64 76.92 -2.36
#